data_AF-A0A1W7CZI6-F1
#
_entry.id   AF-A0A1W7CZI6-F1
#
_cell.length_a   1.000
_cell.length_b   1.000
_cell.length_c   1.000
_cell.angle_alpha   90.00
_cell.angle_beta   90.00
_cell.angle_gamma   90.00
#
_symmetry.space_group_name_H-M   'P 1'
#
loop_
_entity.id
_entity.type
_entity.pdbx_description
1 polymer ?
#
loop_
_entity_poly.entity_id
_entity_poly.type
_entity_poly.pdbx_seq_one_letter_code
_entity_poly.pdbx_strand_id
1 'polypeptide(L)'
;MSQPPPPPQNPPGPPQPEPAAGPAPAPGGPAPASGGPAPASGGPASGTPAPAPGGPAPASGGPASGTPAPAPGGPAPASGGPASGTPAPAPSGPAPASGGPASGTPAPAPGTPASAPPAVPGGLPGQPGYGYPQQAYGSPQQGYGFPQSPGAAPYPSPYQQPGQPGPTAPGGAFGAPTAPGPYGPATGGFATPPPGPGGPKGRGRRGVVLAAVAAFAVLVGGGGAVWLLTGVQDDPAPAAGDGADGGADDGAEGGARGEAGNGAGLPLPTEAIGASLAWEVPAPEVSEDENIIDAKGTWLIEDAFVRVTPDSLVSYDLATGQENWSLPFEFSGGDCLPSSNVSDNRVALLQGRDCEVLTVVDIAAGTEVMSMQIESEWPTSAGSVPAILGDTVAVGTGVAGLGFSISRQEMIWRPPANSDCRESDYLVVDDMFVSQLSCGFAGDEGGSIRATDESGDTELWEWAYGPTYEGEPFEVQSVVSVDPLVVTAAVGEDYTAADHARVLVIDEDHEEVAVELDYDQDRYMRPCETNSFDNCWLGVEHEGFLYLPSNVPYGDNAVEAFDLSTGQPLWEVPAINGGQILPFGVQDGQILAYQVASTELEGMVVAIDPATEEVRPIMALDRAARPQEHALMSGLFVHDQHIIWRDNTLVLANRSFYSSDGEDVRSVLVYR
;
A
#
# COMPACT_ATOMS: atom_id res chain seq x y z
N MET A 1 -13.48 -74.53 -18.66
CA MET A 1 -14.38 -73.64 -19.42
C MET A 1 -13.48 -72.56 -20.03
N SER A 2 -13.68 -72.21 -21.29
CA SER A 2 -12.69 -71.47 -22.09
C SER A 2 -12.65 -69.98 -21.75
N GLN A 3 -11.49 -69.34 -21.96
CA GLN A 3 -11.31 -67.90 -21.75
C GLN A 3 -12.23 -67.05 -22.64
N PRO A 4 -12.66 -65.86 -22.18
CA PRO A 4 -13.33 -64.88 -23.04
C PRO A 4 -12.35 -64.30 -24.09
N PRO A 5 -12.84 -63.91 -25.28
CA PRO A 5 -12.00 -63.31 -26.32
C PRO A 5 -11.54 -61.88 -25.95
N PRO A 6 -10.39 -61.41 -26.49
CA PRO A 6 -9.94 -60.04 -26.29
C PRO A 6 -10.84 -59.01 -26.99
N PRO A 7 -10.90 -57.76 -26.49
CA PRO A 7 -11.69 -56.69 -27.09
C PRO A 7 -11.17 -56.26 -28.47
N PRO A 8 -12.02 -55.69 -29.34
CA PRO A 8 -11.63 -55.24 -30.68
C PRO A 8 -10.68 -54.03 -30.63
N GLN A 9 -9.75 -53.99 -31.59
CA GLN A 9 -8.83 -52.86 -31.77
C GLN A 9 -9.56 -51.67 -32.43
N ASN A 10 -9.29 -50.46 -31.95
CA ASN A 10 -9.80 -49.24 -32.58
C ASN A 10 -9.17 -49.02 -33.98
N PRO A 11 -9.93 -48.47 -34.95
CA PRO A 11 -9.39 -48.14 -36.26
C PRO A 11 -8.38 -46.99 -36.20
N PRO A 12 -7.41 -46.91 -37.15
CA PRO A 12 -6.48 -45.78 -37.24
C PRO A 12 -7.21 -44.44 -37.45
N GLY A 13 -6.71 -43.39 -36.82
CA GLY A 13 -7.17 -42.02 -37.06
C GLY A 13 -6.83 -41.52 -38.49
N PRO A 14 -7.51 -40.47 -38.97
CA PRO A 14 -7.26 -39.91 -40.29
C PRO A 14 -5.86 -39.27 -40.40
N PRO A 15 -5.21 -39.30 -41.58
CA PRO A 15 -3.90 -38.70 -41.79
C PRO A 15 -3.95 -37.16 -41.76
N GLN A 16 -2.91 -36.53 -41.22
CA GLN A 16 -2.75 -35.07 -41.29
C GLN A 16 -2.35 -34.61 -42.70
N PRO A 17 -2.76 -33.40 -43.12
CA PRO A 17 -2.39 -32.83 -44.42
C PRO A 17 -0.95 -32.30 -44.45
N GLU A 18 -0.19 -32.66 -45.48
CA GLU A 18 1.13 -32.11 -45.78
C GLU A 18 1.04 -30.68 -46.37
N PRO A 19 2.06 -29.82 -46.18
CA PRO A 19 2.08 -28.47 -46.75
C PRO A 19 2.27 -28.49 -48.28
N ALA A 20 1.47 -27.68 -48.98
CA ALA A 20 1.43 -27.65 -50.44
C ALA A 20 2.63 -26.93 -51.08
N ALA A 21 3.25 -27.56 -52.08
CA ALA A 21 4.27 -26.93 -52.91
C ALA A 21 3.66 -26.14 -54.09
N GLY A 22 4.10 -24.89 -54.27
CA GLY A 22 3.78 -24.02 -55.42
C GLY A 22 4.78 -24.18 -56.59
N PRO A 23 4.43 -23.73 -57.81
CA PRO A 23 4.95 -24.33 -59.05
C PRO A 23 6.24 -23.73 -59.63
N ALA A 24 6.96 -24.56 -60.40
CA ALA A 24 8.16 -24.19 -61.13
C ALA A 24 7.86 -23.62 -62.55
N PRO A 25 8.68 -22.67 -63.07
CA PRO A 25 8.68 -22.28 -64.48
C PRO A 25 9.80 -22.97 -65.29
N ALA A 26 9.60 -23.07 -66.61
CA ALA A 26 10.56 -23.58 -67.60
C ALA A 26 10.56 -22.65 -68.86
N PRO A 27 11.36 -22.88 -69.93
CA PRO A 27 12.65 -22.18 -70.09
C PRO A 27 12.81 -21.40 -71.42
N GLY A 28 13.77 -20.46 -71.50
CA GLY A 28 14.26 -19.87 -72.76
C GLY A 28 14.81 -18.44 -72.64
N GLY A 29 16.06 -18.21 -73.06
CA GLY A 29 16.76 -16.90 -73.01
C GLY A 29 16.52 -15.99 -74.24
N PRO A 30 17.41 -15.00 -74.54
CA PRO A 30 18.87 -15.01 -74.31
C PRO A 30 19.48 -13.78 -73.57
N ALA A 31 20.74 -13.93 -73.14
CA ALA A 31 21.65 -12.87 -72.65
C ALA A 31 22.50 -12.28 -73.83
N PRO A 32 23.41 -11.28 -73.68
CA PRO A 32 24.54 -11.16 -72.71
C PRO A 32 24.69 -9.72 -72.10
N ALA A 33 25.71 -9.31 -71.32
CA ALA A 33 27.09 -9.81 -71.16
C ALA A 33 27.79 -9.40 -69.83
N SER A 34 28.81 -10.20 -69.46
CA SER A 34 30.10 -9.89 -68.76
C SER A 34 30.16 -8.87 -67.59
N GLY A 35 30.79 -9.17 -66.45
CA GLY A 35 31.54 -10.38 -66.05
C GLY A 35 32.21 -10.24 -64.66
N GLY A 36 32.62 -11.36 -64.06
CA GLY A 36 33.42 -11.41 -62.82
C GLY A 36 34.95 -11.35 -63.07
N PRO A 37 35.84 -11.79 -62.14
CA PRO A 37 35.61 -12.88 -61.17
C PRO A 37 36.20 -12.72 -59.74
N ALA A 38 35.81 -13.64 -58.85
CA ALA A 38 36.53 -14.06 -57.63
C ALA A 38 37.34 -15.38 -57.94
N PRO A 39 37.86 -16.26 -57.03
CA PRO A 39 37.77 -16.32 -55.56
C PRO A 39 38.98 -16.93 -54.76
N ALA A 40 38.76 -17.13 -53.44
CA ALA A 40 39.07 -18.33 -52.63
C ALA A 40 40.46 -18.64 -51.97
N SER A 41 40.35 -19.03 -50.69
CA SER A 41 40.91 -20.23 -49.99
C SER A 41 42.13 -20.14 -49.04
N GLY A 42 41.97 -20.72 -47.83
CA GLY A 42 43.03 -21.40 -47.05
C GLY A 42 43.67 -20.67 -45.85
N GLY A 43 43.53 -21.20 -44.62
CA GLY A 43 44.44 -20.95 -43.48
C GLY A 43 45.50 -22.07 -43.35
N PRO A 44 46.17 -22.31 -42.20
CA PRO A 44 46.21 -21.59 -40.90
C PRO A 44 47.65 -21.24 -40.42
N ALA A 45 47.83 -20.62 -39.23
CA ALA A 45 48.89 -20.93 -38.21
C ALA A 45 49.18 -19.80 -37.19
N SER A 46 49.61 -20.22 -36.01
CA SER A 46 50.03 -19.50 -34.78
C SER A 46 51.29 -18.61 -34.87
N GLY A 47 51.41 -17.63 -33.95
CA GLY A 47 52.71 -17.18 -33.42
C GLY A 47 52.83 -15.71 -32.98
N THR A 48 52.95 -15.44 -31.69
CA THR A 48 53.31 -14.13 -31.11
C THR A 48 54.82 -13.87 -31.12
N PRO A 49 55.26 -12.60 -31.16
CA PRO A 49 56.54 -12.23 -30.55
C PRO A 49 56.49 -10.96 -29.68
N ALA A 50 57.33 -10.94 -28.64
CA ALA A 50 57.58 -9.82 -27.72
C ALA A 50 59.13 -9.53 -27.64
N PRO A 51 59.70 -8.71 -26.73
CA PRO A 51 60.41 -7.49 -27.14
C PRO A 51 61.91 -7.42 -26.73
N ALA A 52 62.58 -6.30 -27.07
CA ALA A 52 64.01 -6.03 -26.77
C ALA A 52 64.31 -4.49 -26.65
N PRO A 53 65.42 -4.05 -26.00
CA PRO A 53 65.32 -3.04 -24.92
C PRO A 53 66.33 -1.86 -24.93
N GLY A 54 66.26 -0.95 -23.94
CA GLY A 54 67.40 -0.11 -23.50
C GLY A 54 67.08 1.20 -22.72
N GLY A 55 67.56 1.34 -21.47
CA GLY A 55 67.58 2.60 -20.68
C GLY A 55 68.88 3.43 -20.85
N PRO A 56 69.18 4.47 -20.03
CA PRO A 56 69.09 4.48 -18.55
C PRO A 56 68.56 5.81 -17.90
N ALA A 57 68.71 5.93 -16.57
CA ALA A 57 68.04 6.90 -15.66
C ALA A 57 68.99 8.00 -15.06
N PRO A 58 68.80 8.55 -13.82
CA PRO A 58 67.87 9.64 -13.44
C PRO A 58 68.55 10.85 -12.71
N ALA A 59 67.79 11.90 -12.36
CA ALA A 59 68.22 12.93 -11.38
C ALA A 59 67.04 13.60 -10.64
N SER A 60 67.30 14.10 -9.43
CA SER A 60 66.34 14.62 -8.43
C SER A 60 66.37 16.16 -8.29
N GLY A 61 65.32 16.76 -7.70
CA GLY A 61 65.36 18.16 -7.23
C GLY A 61 64.00 18.74 -6.83
N GLY A 62 63.92 19.25 -5.58
CA GLY A 62 62.73 19.92 -5.02
C GLY A 62 62.64 21.44 -5.32
N PRO A 63 61.69 22.16 -4.67
CA PRO A 63 61.07 23.36 -5.22
C PRO A 63 61.70 24.70 -4.79
N ALA A 64 61.38 25.77 -5.53
CA ALA A 64 61.56 27.16 -5.10
C ALA A 64 60.47 28.08 -5.69
N SER A 65 60.16 29.14 -4.95
CA SER A 65 59.10 30.12 -5.19
C SER A 65 59.51 31.27 -6.14
N GLY A 66 58.52 31.99 -6.69
CA GLY A 66 58.76 33.30 -7.31
C GLY A 66 57.64 33.82 -8.21
N THR A 67 56.87 34.80 -7.74
CA THR A 67 56.17 35.78 -8.60
C THR A 67 56.98 37.07 -8.67
N PRO A 68 56.92 37.81 -9.79
CA PRO A 68 56.56 39.23 -9.66
C PRO A 68 55.75 39.84 -10.84
N ALA A 69 54.57 40.37 -10.47
CA ALA A 69 53.96 41.66 -10.86
C ALA A 69 53.56 42.04 -12.32
N PRO A 70 52.50 42.89 -12.50
CA PRO A 70 51.86 43.21 -13.80
C PRO A 70 51.73 44.73 -14.13
N ALA A 71 51.06 45.09 -15.25
CA ALA A 71 50.50 46.44 -15.55
C ALA A 71 49.60 46.41 -16.81
N PRO A 72 48.76 47.44 -17.11
CA PRO A 72 47.82 48.18 -16.23
C PRO A 72 46.44 48.54 -16.87
N GLY A 73 45.45 48.99 -16.08
CA GLY A 73 44.26 49.71 -16.59
C GLY A 73 43.05 49.81 -15.64
N GLY A 74 42.88 50.94 -14.93
CA GLY A 74 41.70 51.27 -14.09
C GLY A 74 40.77 52.32 -14.74
N PRO A 75 39.82 52.99 -14.02
CA PRO A 75 39.85 53.30 -12.56
C PRO A 75 38.53 53.18 -11.72
N ALA A 76 38.72 52.91 -10.41
CA ALA A 76 38.12 53.47 -9.15
C ALA A 76 36.76 54.24 -9.12
N PRO A 77 36.04 54.39 -7.94
CA PRO A 77 36.57 54.34 -6.55
C PRO A 77 35.69 53.81 -5.35
N ALA A 78 36.38 53.50 -4.23
CA ALA A 78 36.02 53.70 -2.80
C ALA A 78 34.74 53.06 -2.16
N SER A 79 34.67 52.68 -0.86
CA SER A 79 35.71 52.39 0.16
C SER A 79 35.08 51.85 1.48
N GLY A 80 35.68 50.79 2.05
CA GLY A 80 35.92 50.69 3.52
C GLY A 80 35.11 49.64 4.32
N GLY A 81 35.83 48.82 5.11
CA GLY A 81 35.26 47.94 6.16
C GLY A 81 36.06 48.02 7.47
N PRO A 82 35.56 47.43 8.57
CA PRO A 82 36.38 46.68 9.55
C PRO A 82 35.72 45.33 9.93
N ALA A 83 36.39 44.24 10.31
CA ALA A 83 37.42 43.99 11.35
C ALA A 83 36.85 43.78 12.77
N SER A 84 37.49 42.89 13.54
CA SER A 84 36.94 42.12 14.68
C SER A 84 37.18 42.71 16.08
N GLY A 85 36.38 42.28 17.07
CA GLY A 85 36.67 42.40 18.52
C GLY A 85 35.46 42.62 19.44
N THR A 86 35.35 41.86 20.54
CA THR A 86 34.40 42.08 21.65
C THR A 86 34.93 43.13 22.65
N PRO A 87 34.06 43.93 23.30
CA PRO A 87 33.84 43.75 24.75
C PRO A 87 32.45 44.19 25.30
N ALA A 88 32.33 44.18 26.64
CA ALA A 88 31.13 44.26 27.51
C ALA A 88 30.41 45.65 27.62
N PRO A 89 29.26 45.79 28.35
CA PRO A 89 28.20 46.76 28.03
C PRO A 89 28.00 48.01 28.95
N ALA A 90 26.99 48.83 28.57
CA ALA A 90 26.26 49.88 29.32
C ALA A 90 26.95 51.27 29.47
N PRO A 91 26.24 52.38 29.83
CA PRO A 91 24.80 52.54 30.16
C PRO A 91 24.07 53.75 29.51
N SER A 92 22.74 53.89 29.69
CA SER A 92 22.06 55.09 30.26
C SER A 92 20.55 55.18 29.95
N GLY A 93 19.78 55.75 30.89
CA GLY A 93 18.37 56.14 30.76
C GLY A 93 17.97 57.07 31.93
N PRO A 94 16.75 57.65 31.95
CA PRO A 94 16.23 58.29 33.18
C PRO A 94 14.71 58.07 33.47
N ALA A 95 14.39 57.24 34.47
CA ALA A 95 13.89 57.59 35.84
C ALA A 95 12.87 58.77 36.08
N PRO A 96 12.27 58.92 37.29
CA PRO A 96 11.58 57.94 38.16
C PRO A 96 10.40 58.47 39.04
N ALA A 97 9.76 57.58 39.83
CA ALA A 97 9.18 57.78 41.19
C ALA A 97 8.71 56.42 41.78
N SER A 98 8.13 56.27 42.99
CA SER A 98 8.65 56.43 44.39
C SER A 98 7.58 55.91 45.38
N GLY A 99 7.82 55.24 46.53
CA GLY A 99 9.02 54.82 47.28
C GLY A 99 8.64 53.92 48.50
N GLY A 100 9.55 53.64 49.45
CA GLY A 100 9.35 52.74 50.63
C GLY A 100 9.32 53.48 51.99
N PRO A 101 9.81 52.92 53.14
CA PRO A 101 10.30 51.55 53.44
C PRO A 101 9.90 50.98 54.86
N ALA A 102 10.36 49.77 55.27
CA ALA A 102 11.01 49.46 56.60
C ALA A 102 10.87 48.01 57.19
N SER A 103 12.03 47.37 57.43
CA SER A 103 12.49 46.41 58.51
C SER A 103 11.55 45.61 59.47
N GLY A 104 11.93 44.33 59.71
CA GLY A 104 12.09 43.74 61.07
C GLY A 104 11.30 42.46 61.45
N THR A 105 11.98 41.42 61.97
CA THR A 105 11.41 40.18 62.57
C THR A 105 11.47 40.22 64.13
N PRO A 106 10.53 39.59 64.87
CA PRO A 106 10.74 38.21 65.42
C PRO A 106 9.47 37.32 65.59
N ALA A 107 9.64 36.06 66.02
CA ALA A 107 8.60 35.00 66.19
C ALA A 107 8.06 34.89 67.66
N PRO A 108 7.29 33.85 68.14
CA PRO A 108 6.57 32.71 67.50
C PRO A 108 5.14 32.34 68.06
N ALA A 109 4.41 31.44 67.34
CA ALA A 109 3.38 30.48 67.82
C ALA A 109 2.04 30.98 68.47
N PRO A 110 0.96 30.16 68.63
CA PRO A 110 0.74 28.73 68.26
C PRO A 110 -0.46 28.49 67.30
N GLY A 111 -0.67 27.24 66.82
CA GLY A 111 -1.70 26.88 65.80
C GLY A 111 -2.69 25.78 66.21
N THR A 112 -3.56 25.35 65.27
CA THR A 112 -4.46 24.16 65.27
C THR A 112 -5.30 24.18 63.95
N PRO A 113 -5.92 23.08 63.48
CA PRO A 113 -5.32 21.78 63.14
C PRO A 113 -5.75 21.26 61.73
N ALA A 114 -5.07 20.23 61.21
CA ALA A 114 -5.41 19.61 59.92
C ALA A 114 -6.46 18.48 60.05
N SER A 115 -7.23 18.24 58.99
CA SER A 115 -8.23 17.17 58.87
C SER A 115 -7.77 16.02 57.96
N ALA A 116 -7.95 14.78 58.42
CA ALA A 116 -7.54 13.54 57.76
C ALA A 116 -8.77 12.64 57.47
N PRO A 117 -8.64 11.48 56.78
CA PRO A 117 -9.74 10.88 56.00
C PRO A 117 -10.72 10.01 56.82
N PRO A 118 -11.92 9.71 56.28
CA PRO A 118 -12.90 8.86 56.94
C PRO A 118 -12.63 7.36 56.73
N ALA A 119 -12.35 6.65 57.83
CA ALA A 119 -12.46 5.19 57.92
C ALA A 119 -13.64 4.81 58.83
N VAL A 120 -14.39 3.75 58.48
CA VAL A 120 -15.61 3.35 59.21
C VAL A 120 -15.29 2.28 60.28
N PRO A 121 -15.80 2.36 61.53
CA PRO A 121 -15.36 1.48 62.62
C PRO A 121 -16.17 0.19 62.79
N GLY A 122 -15.55 -0.84 63.36
CA GLY A 122 -16.24 -2.07 63.81
C GLY A 122 -16.27 -2.21 65.35
N GLY A 123 -17.32 -2.84 65.90
CA GLY A 123 -17.42 -3.18 67.33
C GLY A 123 -18.80 -3.69 67.80
N LEU A 124 -18.86 -4.96 68.21
CA LEU A 124 -20.00 -5.66 68.87
C LEU A 124 -20.19 -5.19 70.33
N PRO A 125 -21.39 -5.25 70.97
CA PRO A 125 -22.01 -6.55 71.36
C PRO A 125 -23.57 -6.62 71.54
N GLY A 126 -24.14 -7.85 71.51
CA GLY A 126 -25.43 -8.16 72.19
C GLY A 126 -26.47 -9.03 71.45
N GLN A 127 -26.63 -10.29 71.85
CA GLN A 127 -27.80 -11.17 71.62
C GLN A 127 -28.88 -10.91 72.71
N PRO A 128 -30.17 -11.38 72.64
CA PRO A 128 -30.68 -12.55 71.88
C PRO A 128 -32.10 -12.47 71.24
N GLY A 129 -32.47 -13.50 70.46
CA GLY A 129 -33.79 -14.16 70.60
C GLY A 129 -34.68 -14.44 69.37
N TYR A 130 -34.92 -15.75 69.12
CA TYR A 130 -36.10 -16.38 68.46
C TYR A 130 -36.37 -16.07 66.96
N GLY A 131 -36.66 -17.03 66.06
CA GLY A 131 -36.76 -18.50 66.21
C GLY A 131 -36.91 -19.25 64.86
N TYR A 132 -36.74 -20.58 64.91
CA TYR A 132 -36.87 -21.60 63.84
C TYR A 132 -38.35 -21.88 63.44
N PRO A 133 -38.71 -22.68 62.38
CA PRO A 133 -37.97 -23.83 61.84
C PRO A 133 -37.95 -24.10 60.32
N GLN A 134 -37.28 -25.20 60.01
CA GLN A 134 -36.92 -25.83 58.73
C GLN A 134 -37.97 -26.89 58.28
N GLN A 135 -37.75 -27.53 57.11
CA GLN A 135 -38.31 -28.82 56.60
C GLN A 135 -39.63 -28.77 55.79
N ALA A 136 -39.97 -29.70 54.89
CA ALA A 136 -39.21 -30.66 54.02
C ALA A 136 -40.23 -31.45 53.12
N TYR A 137 -39.70 -32.37 52.28
CA TYR A 137 -40.38 -33.50 51.57
C TYR A 137 -41.20 -33.26 50.28
N GLY A 138 -41.01 -34.19 49.32
CA GLY A 138 -42.04 -34.59 48.35
C GLY A 138 -41.55 -34.92 46.92
N SER A 139 -41.32 -36.20 46.61
CA SER A 139 -41.18 -36.70 45.22
C SER A 139 -42.51 -37.26 44.68
N PRO A 140 -42.63 -37.45 43.35
CA PRO A 140 -42.70 -38.83 42.83
C PRO A 140 -41.94 -39.07 41.49
N GLN A 141 -41.70 -40.36 41.15
CA GLN A 141 -41.01 -40.87 39.94
C GLN A 141 -41.89 -40.76 38.65
N GLN A 142 -41.42 -40.84 37.39
CA GLN A 142 -40.43 -41.71 36.67
C GLN A 142 -39.67 -40.93 35.55
N GLY A 143 -38.67 -41.44 34.80
CA GLY A 143 -37.90 -42.70 34.81
C GLY A 143 -37.33 -43.10 33.41
N TYR A 144 -36.21 -43.87 33.38
CA TYR A 144 -35.42 -44.39 32.21
C TYR A 144 -34.69 -43.34 31.31
N GLY A 145 -33.36 -43.39 31.01
CA GLY A 145 -32.22 -44.15 31.60
C GLY A 145 -30.89 -44.11 30.78
N PHE A 146 -29.72 -44.09 31.48
CA PHE A 146 -28.31 -44.48 31.08
C PHE A 146 -27.52 -43.68 29.99
N PRO A 147 -26.15 -43.69 29.97
CA PRO A 147 -25.15 -43.54 31.07
C PRO A 147 -23.95 -42.58 30.79
N GLN A 148 -22.95 -42.53 31.69
CA GLN A 148 -21.90 -41.50 31.91
C GLN A 148 -20.53 -41.65 31.17
N SER A 149 -19.71 -40.59 31.20
CA SER A 149 -18.25 -40.67 31.53
C SER A 149 -17.70 -39.35 32.15
N PRO A 150 -16.74 -39.37 33.12
CA PRO A 150 -16.05 -38.21 33.74
C PRO A 150 -14.59 -38.02 33.20
N GLY A 151 -13.74 -37.05 33.55
CA GLY A 151 -13.75 -35.88 34.47
C GLY A 151 -12.31 -35.29 34.62
N ALA A 152 -12.14 -34.01 35.00
CA ALA A 152 -10.89 -33.22 34.80
C ALA A 152 -9.92 -33.09 36.02
N ALA A 153 -8.70 -32.54 35.81
CA ALA A 153 -7.77 -32.02 36.85
C ALA A 153 -6.67 -31.04 36.28
N PRO A 154 -6.01 -30.16 37.08
CA PRO A 154 -5.30 -28.94 36.61
C PRO A 154 -3.78 -28.78 36.91
N TYR A 155 -3.17 -27.68 36.43
CA TYR A 155 -1.74 -27.24 36.57
C TYR A 155 -1.36 -26.60 37.93
N PRO A 156 -0.06 -26.63 38.34
CA PRO A 156 0.78 -25.41 38.45
C PRO A 156 2.33 -25.60 38.25
N SER A 157 3.14 -24.53 38.39
CA SER A 157 4.63 -24.45 38.23
C SER A 157 5.32 -23.92 39.54
N PRO A 158 6.60 -23.43 39.69
CA PRO A 158 7.77 -23.23 38.78
C PRO A 158 9.23 -23.47 39.37
N TYR A 159 10.27 -23.09 38.58
CA TYR A 159 11.70 -22.74 38.90
C TYR A 159 12.69 -23.73 39.59
N GLN A 160 13.84 -24.05 38.92
CA GLN A 160 15.26 -23.79 39.33
C GLN A 160 16.34 -24.57 38.49
N GLN A 161 17.57 -24.00 38.40
CA GLN A 161 18.84 -24.54 37.82
C GLN A 161 19.88 -24.81 38.96
N PRO A 162 21.17 -25.23 38.76
CA PRO A 162 21.87 -25.94 37.65
C PRO A 162 22.80 -27.12 38.11
N GLY A 163 23.51 -27.82 37.19
CA GLY A 163 24.71 -28.61 37.56
C GLY A 163 25.26 -29.71 36.59
N GLN A 164 26.48 -29.52 36.07
CA GLN A 164 27.43 -30.54 35.50
C GLN A 164 28.29 -31.15 36.64
N PRO A 165 29.03 -32.32 36.54
CA PRO A 165 29.87 -32.74 35.38
C PRO A 165 30.18 -34.27 35.14
N GLY A 166 30.80 -34.59 33.99
CA GLY A 166 31.90 -35.59 33.92
C GLY A 166 31.68 -36.98 33.25
N PRO A 167 32.76 -37.71 32.85
CA PRO A 167 32.75 -38.50 31.60
C PRO A 167 33.15 -40.00 31.68
N THR A 168 32.86 -40.81 30.64
CA THR A 168 33.68 -41.99 30.21
C THR A 168 33.26 -42.60 28.85
N ALA A 169 34.22 -43.23 28.15
CA ALA A 169 34.09 -44.09 26.94
C ALA A 169 34.88 -45.42 27.22
N PRO A 170 35.10 -46.44 26.32
CA PRO A 170 34.90 -46.49 24.84
C PRO A 170 34.49 -47.84 24.16
N GLY A 171 34.33 -47.81 22.81
CA GLY A 171 34.33 -48.96 21.85
C GLY A 171 32.94 -49.40 21.34
N GLY A 172 32.66 -49.77 20.07
CA GLY A 172 33.41 -49.92 18.78
C GLY A 172 32.72 -51.01 17.90
N ALA A 173 32.81 -51.13 16.56
CA ALA A 173 33.42 -50.37 15.45
C ALA A 173 32.85 -50.87 14.06
N PHE A 174 33.46 -50.51 12.91
CA PHE A 174 33.08 -50.81 11.48
C PHE A 174 31.85 -50.05 10.93
N GLY A 175 31.78 -49.55 9.67
CA GLY A 175 32.73 -49.43 8.54
C GLY A 175 32.04 -48.81 7.29
N ALA A 176 32.75 -48.06 6.42
CA ALA A 176 32.18 -47.16 5.38
C ALA A 176 32.50 -47.59 3.90
N PRO A 177 32.49 -46.70 2.85
CA PRO A 177 31.32 -46.18 2.09
C PRO A 177 31.43 -46.31 0.53
N THR A 178 30.37 -46.03 -0.26
CA THR A 178 30.49 -45.72 -1.73
C THR A 178 29.32 -44.93 -2.38
N ALA A 179 29.61 -44.31 -3.54
CA ALA A 179 29.02 -43.16 -4.27
C ALA A 179 27.64 -43.30 -5.03
N PRO A 180 27.09 -42.21 -5.64
CA PRO A 180 25.70 -42.12 -6.15
C PRO A 180 25.47 -41.89 -7.69
N GLY A 181 24.20 -41.98 -8.13
CA GLY A 181 23.62 -41.55 -9.45
C GLY A 181 22.91 -42.65 -10.26
N PRO A 182 22.09 -42.39 -11.33
CA PRO A 182 21.49 -41.13 -11.84
C PRO A 182 19.97 -41.20 -12.24
N TYR A 183 19.45 -40.16 -12.93
CA TYR A 183 18.07 -39.79 -13.36
C TYR A 183 17.15 -40.81 -14.10
N GLY A 184 15.81 -40.61 -14.02
CA GLY A 184 14.77 -41.07 -14.98
C GLY A 184 13.30 -40.98 -14.49
N PRO A 185 12.29 -40.56 -15.29
CA PRO A 185 10.96 -40.13 -14.79
C PRO A 185 9.84 -41.19 -14.80
N ALA A 186 8.73 -40.93 -14.07
CA ALA A 186 7.52 -41.77 -14.06
C ALA A 186 6.21 -40.95 -14.06
N THR A 187 5.19 -41.47 -14.76
CA THR A 187 3.89 -40.82 -15.05
C THR A 187 2.75 -41.33 -14.17
N GLY A 188 1.75 -40.48 -13.88
CA GLY A 188 0.68 -40.67 -12.88
C GLY A 188 -0.40 -41.75 -13.11
N GLY A 189 -1.42 -41.73 -12.25
CA GLY A 189 -2.62 -42.58 -12.36
C GLY A 189 -3.51 -42.59 -11.10
N PHE A 190 -4.76 -42.12 -11.22
CA PHE A 190 -5.79 -42.10 -10.17
C PHE A 190 -6.54 -43.44 -10.03
N ALA A 191 -7.19 -43.68 -8.87
CA ALA A 191 -8.03 -44.86 -8.61
C ALA A 191 -9.42 -44.50 -8.04
N THR A 192 -10.44 -45.28 -8.42
CA THR A 192 -11.88 -45.02 -8.16
C THR A 192 -12.52 -46.04 -7.18
N PRO A 193 -13.63 -45.68 -6.49
CA PRO A 193 -14.53 -46.64 -5.83
C PRO A 193 -15.85 -46.95 -6.63
N PRO A 194 -16.61 -48.03 -6.28
CA PRO A 194 -17.66 -48.64 -7.13
C PRO A 194 -19.15 -48.33 -6.73
N PRO A 195 -20.19 -48.79 -7.50
CA PRO A 195 -21.51 -48.12 -7.55
C PRO A 195 -22.79 -48.90 -7.11
N GLY A 196 -23.87 -48.14 -6.84
CA GLY A 196 -25.31 -48.49 -7.02
C GLY A 196 -26.19 -48.61 -5.75
N PRO A 197 -27.56 -48.64 -5.83
CA PRO A 197 -28.47 -48.31 -6.96
C PRO A 197 -29.81 -47.55 -6.60
N GLY A 198 -30.51 -46.95 -7.58
CA GLY A 198 -31.99 -46.76 -7.55
C GLY A 198 -32.58 -45.34 -7.83
N GLY A 199 -33.55 -45.23 -8.75
CA GLY A 199 -34.36 -44.02 -9.05
C GLY A 199 -35.78 -44.03 -8.42
N PRO A 200 -36.84 -43.33 -8.92
CA PRO A 200 -37.01 -42.79 -10.29
C PRO A 200 -37.87 -41.48 -10.51
N LYS A 201 -38.00 -41.04 -11.79
CA LYS A 201 -38.99 -40.08 -12.39
C LYS A 201 -38.89 -38.59 -11.99
N GLY A 202 -39.07 -37.59 -12.88
CA GLY A 202 -39.15 -37.57 -14.35
C GLY A 202 -40.30 -36.70 -14.94
N ARG A 203 -39.96 -35.55 -15.56
CA ARG A 203 -40.78 -34.88 -16.62
C ARG A 203 -39.93 -33.83 -17.35
N GLY A 204 -39.96 -33.80 -18.69
CA GLY A 204 -39.15 -32.86 -19.48
C GLY A 204 -39.98 -31.86 -20.30
N ARG A 205 -39.33 -30.85 -20.86
CA ARG A 205 -39.87 -30.04 -21.97
C ARG A 205 -38.75 -29.52 -22.87
N ARG A 206 -39.04 -29.52 -24.18
CA ARG A 206 -38.28 -28.87 -25.27
C ARG A 206 -38.34 -27.35 -25.03
N GLY A 207 -37.37 -26.51 -25.37
CA GLY A 207 -36.41 -26.61 -26.47
C GLY A 207 -36.80 -25.60 -27.56
N VAL A 208 -36.28 -24.38 -27.48
CA VAL A 208 -36.34 -23.32 -28.50
C VAL A 208 -35.02 -22.56 -28.46
N VAL A 209 -34.25 -22.62 -29.55
CA VAL A 209 -33.13 -21.70 -29.83
C VAL A 209 -33.59 -20.83 -30.98
N LEU A 210 -33.52 -19.50 -30.81
CA LEU A 210 -33.92 -18.54 -31.82
C LEU A 210 -32.69 -17.76 -32.25
N ALA A 211 -32.15 -18.13 -33.42
CA ALA A 211 -31.07 -17.41 -34.05
C ALA A 211 -31.61 -16.21 -34.85
N ALA A 212 -31.00 -15.04 -34.67
CA ALA A 212 -31.21 -13.88 -35.52
C ALA A 212 -29.88 -13.13 -35.71
N VAL A 213 -29.17 -13.44 -36.80
CA VAL A 213 -28.04 -12.66 -37.29
C VAL A 213 -28.59 -11.54 -38.18
N ALA A 214 -28.23 -10.29 -37.90
CA ALA A 214 -28.29 -9.20 -38.87
C ALA A 214 -27.19 -8.18 -38.55
N ALA A 215 -26.31 -7.94 -39.51
CA ALA A 215 -25.17 -7.06 -39.37
C ALA A 215 -25.54 -5.57 -39.50
N PHE A 216 -24.71 -4.70 -38.95
CA PHE A 216 -24.42 -3.42 -39.59
C PHE A 216 -22.92 -3.16 -39.64
N ALA A 217 -22.45 -2.69 -40.79
CA ALA A 217 -21.04 -2.45 -41.05
C ALA A 217 -20.70 -0.96 -40.95
N VAL A 218 -19.43 -0.70 -40.62
CA VAL A 218 -18.77 0.60 -40.51
C VAL A 218 -18.98 1.48 -41.74
N LEU A 219 -19.21 2.79 -41.53
CA LEU A 219 -18.57 3.83 -42.35
C LEU A 219 -18.24 5.08 -41.52
N VAL A 220 -17.00 5.54 -41.69
CA VAL A 220 -16.38 6.74 -41.09
C VAL A 220 -16.77 8.00 -41.88
N GLY A 221 -16.83 9.17 -41.22
CA GLY A 221 -16.74 10.46 -41.93
C GLY A 221 -17.34 11.66 -41.20
N GLY A 222 -16.50 12.44 -40.50
CA GLY A 222 -16.93 13.60 -39.73
C GLY A 222 -17.27 14.87 -40.52
N GLY A 223 -17.54 15.94 -39.76
CA GLY A 223 -17.29 17.33 -40.16
C GLY A 223 -18.47 18.14 -40.73
N GLY A 224 -18.88 19.16 -39.97
CA GLY A 224 -18.93 20.55 -40.46
C GLY A 224 -20.06 21.02 -41.40
N ALA A 225 -20.92 21.89 -40.85
CA ALA A 225 -21.44 23.13 -41.45
C ALA A 225 -22.47 23.11 -42.63
N VAL A 226 -23.66 23.64 -42.31
CA VAL A 226 -24.47 24.63 -43.08
C VAL A 226 -25.02 24.25 -44.48
N TRP A 227 -26.35 24.16 -44.60
CA TRP A 227 -27.11 24.92 -45.62
C TRP A 227 -28.62 25.12 -45.32
N LEU A 228 -29.22 26.08 -46.03
CA LEU A 228 -30.58 26.63 -45.91
C LEU A 228 -31.56 25.98 -46.92
N LEU A 229 -32.85 26.30 -47.10
CA LEU A 229 -33.83 27.26 -46.55
C LEU A 229 -35.23 26.62 -46.77
N THR A 230 -36.25 26.82 -45.91
CA THR A 230 -37.42 27.70 -46.14
C THR A 230 -38.47 27.38 -45.06
N GLY A 231 -39.28 28.31 -44.52
CA GLY A 231 -39.26 29.77 -44.71
C GLY A 231 -40.36 30.52 -43.93
N VAL A 232 -40.27 31.86 -43.99
CA VAL A 232 -41.33 32.88 -43.84
C VAL A 232 -42.11 33.00 -42.51
N GLN A 233 -41.72 34.01 -41.71
CA GLN A 233 -42.64 35.11 -41.32
C GLN A 233 -41.87 36.35 -40.84
N ASP A 234 -42.51 37.51 -40.96
CA ASP A 234 -41.84 38.82 -41.10
C ASP A 234 -41.46 39.57 -39.80
N ASP A 235 -40.46 40.44 -39.98
CA ASP A 235 -39.88 41.52 -39.16
C ASP A 235 -40.89 42.56 -38.55
N PRO A 236 -40.51 43.49 -37.62
CA PRO A 236 -39.17 44.12 -37.51
C PRO A 236 -38.59 44.49 -36.12
N ALA A 237 -37.26 44.68 -36.09
CA ALA A 237 -36.51 45.48 -35.10
C ALA A 237 -36.50 47.00 -35.46
N PRO A 238 -36.03 47.91 -34.57
CA PRO A 238 -34.60 48.23 -34.44
C PRO A 238 -34.18 48.51 -32.96
N ALA A 239 -32.95 48.87 -32.57
CA ALA A 239 -31.82 49.45 -33.30
C ALA A 239 -30.45 49.05 -32.70
N ALA A 240 -29.38 49.26 -33.47
CA ALA A 240 -27.99 48.94 -33.13
C ALA A 240 -27.26 50.05 -32.34
N GLY A 241 -26.10 49.70 -31.80
CA GLY A 241 -25.07 50.61 -31.33
C GLY A 241 -23.68 49.98 -31.51
N ASP A 242 -22.97 50.34 -32.59
CA ASP A 242 -21.62 49.87 -32.89
C ASP A 242 -20.55 50.55 -32.01
N GLY A 243 -19.43 49.85 -31.76
CA GLY A 243 -18.32 50.35 -30.94
C GLY A 243 -17.05 49.49 -31.03
N ALA A 244 -16.38 49.53 -32.19
CA ALA A 244 -15.06 48.94 -32.45
C ALA A 244 -13.94 49.70 -31.67
N ASP A 245 -12.66 49.32 -31.60
CA ASP A 245 -11.89 48.24 -32.26
C ASP A 245 -10.52 48.03 -31.55
N GLY A 246 -9.86 46.90 -31.81
CA GLY A 246 -8.39 46.72 -31.64
C GLY A 246 -7.87 46.27 -30.25
N GLY A 247 -6.93 45.33 -30.16
CA GLY A 247 -6.28 44.53 -31.21
C GLY A 247 -5.33 43.48 -30.61
N ALA A 248 -5.08 42.40 -31.34
CA ALA A 248 -4.14 41.35 -30.95
C ALA A 248 -2.79 41.52 -31.67
N ASP A 249 -1.70 41.13 -31.01
CA ASP A 249 -0.59 40.43 -31.67
C ASP A 249 0.29 39.70 -30.63
N ASP A 250 0.41 38.41 -30.90
CA ASP A 250 1.19 37.32 -30.33
C ASP A 250 2.61 37.61 -29.80
N GLY A 251 3.02 36.82 -28.80
CA GLY A 251 4.41 36.71 -28.32
C GLY A 251 4.53 35.66 -27.21
N ALA A 252 5.18 34.53 -27.49
CA ALA A 252 5.09 33.30 -26.69
C ALA A 252 6.24 33.08 -25.69
N GLU A 253 6.12 31.95 -24.96
CA GLU A 253 7.14 31.20 -24.21
C GLU A 253 7.53 31.68 -22.80
N GLY A 254 7.49 30.73 -21.84
CA GLY A 254 7.84 30.95 -20.43
C GLY A 254 7.12 29.99 -19.48
N GLY A 255 7.12 28.68 -19.79
CA GLY A 255 6.44 27.69 -18.95
C GLY A 255 7.19 27.39 -17.65
N ALA A 256 6.46 27.32 -16.55
CA ALA A 256 6.84 26.61 -15.34
C ALA A 256 5.71 25.63 -15.01
N ARG A 257 5.90 24.35 -15.38
CA ARG A 257 5.05 23.24 -14.94
C ARG A 257 5.65 22.78 -13.61
N GLY A 258 5.05 23.22 -12.50
CA GLY A 258 5.38 22.75 -11.15
C GLY A 258 4.34 21.72 -10.70
N GLU A 259 4.87 20.59 -10.21
CA GLU A 259 4.29 19.64 -9.26
C GLU A 259 2.80 19.27 -9.35
N ALA A 260 2.55 17.97 -9.57
CA ALA A 260 1.33 17.30 -9.15
C ALA A 260 1.37 16.94 -7.65
N GLY A 261 1.89 17.85 -6.82
CA GLY A 261 1.82 17.72 -5.37
C GLY A 261 0.36 17.85 -4.91
N ASN A 262 -0.01 17.01 -3.93
CA ASN A 262 -1.32 16.93 -3.26
C ASN A 262 -2.18 18.17 -3.47
N GLY A 263 -3.14 18.07 -4.41
CA GLY A 263 -3.94 19.19 -4.88
C GLY A 263 -4.57 19.92 -3.70
N ALA A 264 -4.06 21.12 -3.41
CA ALA A 264 -4.34 21.83 -2.16
C ALA A 264 -5.84 22.11 -2.03
N GLY A 265 -6.50 21.26 -1.26
CA GLY A 265 -7.94 21.33 -1.03
C GLY A 265 -8.35 22.60 -0.30
N LEU A 266 -9.65 22.82 -0.22
CA LEU A 266 -10.21 23.90 0.62
C LEU A 266 -9.63 23.79 2.04
N PRO A 267 -9.15 24.90 2.62
CA PRO A 267 -8.56 24.91 3.95
C PRO A 267 -9.57 24.42 4.98
N LEU A 268 -9.08 23.75 6.04
CA LEU A 268 -9.91 23.13 7.05
C LEU A 268 -10.88 24.14 7.67
N PRO A 269 -12.18 23.79 7.80
CA PRO A 269 -13.16 24.61 8.50
C PRO A 269 -12.66 25.06 9.87
N THR A 270 -12.71 26.37 10.15
CA THR A 270 -12.35 26.92 11.47
C THR A 270 -13.36 26.54 12.55
N GLU A 271 -14.64 26.42 12.15
CA GLU A 271 -15.75 25.96 12.97
C GLU A 271 -16.26 24.64 12.39
N ALA A 272 -16.74 23.73 13.25
CA ALA A 272 -17.24 22.43 12.80
C ALA A 272 -18.46 22.57 11.87
N ILE A 273 -18.40 21.91 10.72
CA ILE A 273 -19.54 21.78 9.81
C ILE A 273 -20.37 20.53 10.18
N GLY A 274 -21.66 20.56 9.87
CA GLY A 274 -22.51 19.37 9.92
C GLY A 274 -22.76 18.88 8.51
N ALA A 275 -22.47 17.61 8.25
CA ALA A 275 -22.67 16.97 6.96
C ALA A 275 -23.94 16.10 6.94
N SER A 276 -24.47 15.91 5.73
CA SER A 276 -25.54 14.98 5.41
C SER A 276 -24.97 13.77 4.68
N LEU A 277 -25.61 12.59 4.79
CA LEU A 277 -25.29 11.48 3.87
C LEU A 277 -25.77 11.88 2.47
N ALA A 278 -24.84 12.20 1.58
CA ALA A 278 -25.13 12.64 0.22
C ALA A 278 -25.60 11.48 -0.65
N TRP A 279 -24.90 10.34 -0.57
CA TRP A 279 -25.22 9.08 -1.24
C TRP A 279 -24.45 7.90 -0.61
N GLU A 280 -24.93 6.68 -0.88
CA GLU A 280 -24.32 5.42 -0.45
C GLU A 280 -24.28 4.41 -1.61
N VAL A 281 -23.34 3.46 -1.55
CA VAL A 281 -23.30 2.29 -2.43
C VAL A 281 -23.47 1.03 -1.57
N PRO A 282 -24.43 0.15 -1.86
CA PRO A 282 -24.59 -1.13 -1.17
C PRO A 282 -23.33 -2.00 -1.23
N ALA A 283 -23.12 -2.85 -0.21
CA ALA A 283 -22.14 -3.92 -0.32
C ALA A 283 -22.53 -4.92 -1.43
N PRO A 284 -21.57 -5.56 -2.14
CA PRO A 284 -21.87 -6.69 -3.02
C PRO A 284 -22.41 -7.89 -2.22
N GLU A 285 -23.17 -8.76 -2.89
CA GLU A 285 -23.58 -10.04 -2.29
C GLU A 285 -22.39 -11.01 -2.27
N VAL A 286 -21.90 -11.38 -1.08
CA VAL A 286 -20.81 -12.35 -0.89
C VAL A 286 -21.39 -13.73 -0.57
N SER A 287 -20.97 -14.76 -1.30
CA SER A 287 -21.51 -16.13 -1.09
C SER A 287 -20.77 -16.91 0.01
N GLU A 288 -21.43 -17.90 0.64
CA GLU A 288 -20.79 -18.78 1.64
C GLU A 288 -19.62 -19.61 1.07
N ASP A 289 -19.63 -19.90 -0.23
CA ASP A 289 -18.54 -20.64 -0.91
C ASP A 289 -17.31 -19.74 -1.16
N GLU A 290 -17.53 -18.44 -1.37
CA GLU A 290 -16.54 -17.40 -1.68
C GLU A 290 -15.93 -16.80 -0.40
N ASN A 291 -16.73 -16.64 0.65
CA ASN A 291 -16.39 -16.14 2.00
C ASN A 291 -15.93 -14.67 2.07
N ILE A 292 -15.13 -14.20 1.12
CA ILE A 292 -14.65 -12.82 1.02
C ILE A 292 -14.69 -12.36 -0.44
N ILE A 293 -15.00 -11.08 -0.66
CA ILE A 293 -14.74 -10.38 -1.93
C ILE A 293 -13.88 -9.16 -1.62
N ASP A 294 -12.68 -9.10 -2.21
CA ASP A 294 -11.87 -7.90 -2.22
C ASP A 294 -12.27 -6.97 -3.39
N ALA A 295 -12.36 -5.68 -3.06
CA ALA A 295 -12.65 -4.57 -3.98
C ALA A 295 -11.71 -3.40 -3.66
N LYS A 296 -10.42 -3.74 -3.51
CA LYS A 296 -9.32 -2.82 -3.25
C LYS A 296 -9.10 -1.93 -4.47
N GLY A 297 -8.86 -0.63 -4.25
CA GLY A 297 -8.73 0.38 -5.30
C GLY A 297 -9.87 1.40 -5.29
N THR A 298 -9.58 2.60 -4.79
CA THR A 298 -10.54 3.70 -4.62
C THR A 298 -9.81 5.02 -4.74
N TRP A 299 -10.24 5.90 -5.64
CA TRP A 299 -9.53 7.14 -5.97
C TRP A 299 -10.51 8.29 -6.18
N LEU A 300 -10.07 9.52 -5.90
CA LEU A 300 -10.80 10.75 -6.23
C LEU A 300 -10.06 11.50 -7.35
N ILE A 301 -10.72 11.74 -8.47
CA ILE A 301 -10.23 12.58 -9.57
C ILE A 301 -11.24 13.68 -9.83
N GLU A 302 -10.80 14.94 -9.79
CA GLU A 302 -11.67 16.10 -9.98
C GLU A 302 -12.95 15.97 -9.11
N ASP A 303 -14.13 16.03 -9.73
CA ASP A 303 -15.45 15.85 -9.11
C ASP A 303 -15.96 14.39 -9.15
N ALA A 304 -15.10 13.38 -9.32
CA ALA A 304 -15.46 11.97 -9.43
C ALA A 304 -14.79 11.08 -8.37
N PHE A 305 -15.56 10.09 -7.89
CA PHE A 305 -15.06 8.96 -7.11
C PHE A 305 -15.04 7.71 -7.98
N VAL A 306 -13.85 7.13 -8.16
CA VAL A 306 -13.65 5.93 -8.96
C VAL A 306 -13.30 4.78 -8.01
N ARG A 307 -13.91 3.61 -8.19
CA ARG A 307 -13.53 2.41 -7.43
C ARG A 307 -13.55 1.14 -8.26
N VAL A 308 -12.79 0.17 -7.77
CA VAL A 308 -12.94 -1.24 -8.14
C VAL A 308 -14.22 -1.81 -7.52
N THR A 309 -14.89 -2.63 -8.30
CA THR A 309 -15.99 -3.51 -7.89
C THR A 309 -15.68 -4.93 -8.41
N PRO A 310 -16.45 -5.98 -8.05
CA PRO A 310 -16.06 -7.37 -8.34
C PRO A 310 -15.95 -7.71 -9.85
N ASP A 311 -16.63 -6.96 -10.73
CA ASP A 311 -16.67 -7.19 -12.17
C ASP A 311 -16.39 -5.95 -13.03
N SER A 312 -16.24 -4.77 -12.43
CA SER A 312 -15.99 -3.53 -13.16
C SER A 312 -15.28 -2.44 -12.35
N LEU A 313 -14.61 -1.53 -13.07
CA LEU A 313 -14.17 -0.25 -12.56
C LEU A 313 -15.32 0.75 -12.76
N VAL A 314 -15.77 1.43 -11.71
CA VAL A 314 -16.93 2.33 -11.79
C VAL A 314 -16.57 3.72 -11.29
N SER A 315 -16.93 4.74 -12.07
CA SER A 315 -16.85 6.15 -11.70
C SER A 315 -18.22 6.70 -11.33
N TYR A 316 -18.28 7.39 -10.20
CA TYR A 316 -19.46 8.07 -9.69
C TYR A 316 -19.18 9.58 -9.61
N ASP A 317 -20.16 10.39 -10.00
CA ASP A 317 -20.17 11.83 -9.71
C ASP A 317 -20.18 12.03 -8.19
N LEU A 318 -19.13 12.66 -7.65
CA LEU A 318 -18.91 12.80 -6.21
C LEU A 318 -20.04 13.58 -5.52
N ALA A 319 -20.73 14.44 -6.28
CA ALA A 319 -21.80 15.28 -5.76
C ALA A 319 -23.16 14.57 -5.64
N THR A 320 -23.46 13.60 -6.50
CA THR A 320 -24.79 13.01 -6.66
C THR A 320 -24.84 11.47 -6.59
N GLY A 321 -23.69 10.80 -6.63
CA GLY A 321 -23.60 9.33 -6.63
C GLY A 321 -24.10 8.68 -7.93
N GLN A 322 -24.33 9.46 -8.99
CA GLN A 322 -24.68 8.93 -10.30
C GLN A 322 -23.44 8.33 -10.97
N GLU A 323 -23.60 7.16 -11.58
CA GLU A 323 -22.56 6.56 -12.41
C GLU A 323 -22.25 7.47 -13.62
N ASN A 324 -20.98 7.87 -13.75
CA ASN A 324 -20.45 8.54 -14.93
C ASN A 324 -20.18 7.54 -16.05
N TRP A 325 -19.53 6.43 -15.69
CA TRP A 325 -19.18 5.31 -16.55
C TRP A 325 -18.84 4.06 -15.71
N SER A 326 -18.98 2.89 -16.34
CA SER A 326 -18.48 1.61 -15.86
C SER A 326 -17.65 0.93 -16.96
N LEU A 327 -16.48 0.43 -16.60
CA LEU A 327 -15.57 -0.33 -17.46
C LEU A 327 -15.47 -1.76 -16.92
N PRO A 328 -16.08 -2.77 -17.57
CA PRO A 328 -16.03 -4.16 -17.11
C PRO A 328 -14.65 -4.77 -17.35
N PHE A 329 -14.24 -5.68 -16.47
CA PHE A 329 -13.01 -6.46 -16.60
C PHE A 329 -13.21 -7.93 -16.23
N GLU A 330 -12.32 -8.81 -16.68
CA GLU A 330 -12.32 -10.23 -16.29
C GLU A 330 -11.37 -10.45 -15.09
N PHE A 331 -11.85 -10.14 -13.89
CA PHE A 331 -11.29 -10.76 -12.68
C PHE A 331 -11.82 -12.19 -12.59
N SER A 332 -11.01 -13.17 -12.97
CA SER A 332 -11.38 -14.59 -12.78
C SER A 332 -11.11 -15.05 -11.34
N GLY A 333 -11.82 -14.43 -10.39
CA GLY A 333 -11.78 -14.75 -8.97
C GLY A 333 -11.62 -13.58 -8.00
N GLY A 334 -11.75 -12.32 -8.43
CA GLY A 334 -11.76 -11.13 -7.55
C GLY A 334 -10.40 -10.63 -7.03
N ASP A 335 -9.44 -11.53 -6.80
CA ASP A 335 -8.27 -11.26 -5.93
C ASP A 335 -7.09 -10.47 -6.55
N CYS A 336 -7.23 -9.82 -7.71
CA CYS A 336 -6.10 -9.08 -8.33
C CYS A 336 -6.10 -7.59 -7.94
N LEU A 337 -4.92 -7.06 -7.59
CA LEU A 337 -4.79 -5.71 -7.03
C LEU A 337 -4.53 -4.63 -8.09
N PRO A 338 -5.09 -3.41 -7.93
CA PRO A 338 -4.73 -2.23 -8.70
C PRO A 338 -3.68 -1.38 -7.98
N SER A 339 -3.17 -0.36 -8.68
CA SER A 339 -2.26 0.63 -8.10
C SER A 339 -2.96 1.46 -7.03
N SER A 340 -2.40 1.53 -5.83
CA SER A 340 -2.88 2.45 -4.78
C SER A 340 -2.85 3.90 -5.25
N ASN A 341 -1.84 4.28 -6.02
CA ASN A 341 -1.66 5.63 -6.54
C ASN A 341 -2.31 5.87 -7.93
N VAL A 342 -2.45 7.15 -8.30
CA VAL A 342 -2.90 7.64 -9.62
C VAL A 342 -1.78 8.47 -10.25
N SER A 343 -1.56 8.37 -11.55
CA SER A 343 -0.62 9.23 -12.29
C SER A 343 -1.22 9.73 -13.62
N ASP A 344 -1.21 11.05 -13.86
CA ASP A 344 -1.92 11.73 -14.96
C ASP A 344 -3.32 11.15 -15.26
N ASN A 345 -4.20 11.09 -14.24
CA ASN A 345 -5.54 10.51 -14.32
C ASN A 345 -5.60 9.02 -14.75
N ARG A 346 -4.51 8.27 -14.60
CA ARG A 346 -4.43 6.84 -14.92
C ARG A 346 -4.14 6.00 -13.68
N VAL A 347 -4.68 4.78 -13.68
CA VAL A 347 -4.32 3.70 -12.74
C VAL A 347 -3.88 2.47 -13.51
N ALA A 348 -3.03 1.66 -12.88
CA ALA A 348 -2.68 0.33 -13.35
C ALA A 348 -3.51 -0.71 -12.59
N LEU A 349 -3.88 -1.81 -13.23
CA LEU A 349 -4.57 -2.93 -12.60
C LEU A 349 -4.19 -4.25 -13.25
N LEU A 350 -4.03 -5.29 -12.44
CA LEU A 350 -3.79 -6.65 -12.93
C LEU A 350 -5.12 -7.37 -13.17
N GLN A 351 -5.20 -8.19 -14.22
CA GLN A 351 -6.38 -8.98 -14.61
C GLN A 351 -5.99 -10.42 -14.93
N GLY A 352 -6.98 -11.29 -15.09
CA GLY A 352 -6.77 -12.71 -15.35
C GLY A 352 -7.05 -13.56 -14.11
N ARG A 353 -6.50 -14.78 -14.09
CA ARG A 353 -6.69 -15.75 -12.98
C ARG A 353 -5.47 -15.79 -12.08
N ASP A 354 -4.31 -15.64 -12.69
CA ASP A 354 -2.99 -15.62 -12.06
C ASP A 354 -2.46 -14.15 -12.06
N CYS A 355 -3.37 -13.18 -12.20
CA CYS A 355 -3.13 -11.74 -12.36
C CYS A 355 -2.18 -11.39 -13.53
N GLU A 356 -2.20 -12.23 -14.58
CA GLU A 356 -1.22 -12.29 -15.66
C GLU A 356 -1.36 -11.25 -16.79
N VAL A 357 -2.30 -10.30 -16.67
CA VAL A 357 -2.53 -9.22 -17.64
C VAL A 357 -2.42 -7.87 -16.93
N LEU A 358 -1.47 -7.04 -17.34
CA LEU A 358 -1.39 -5.65 -16.91
C LEU A 358 -2.27 -4.77 -17.82
N THR A 359 -3.24 -4.08 -17.23
CA THR A 359 -4.11 -3.13 -17.93
C THR A 359 -3.97 -1.75 -17.29
N VAL A 360 -3.88 -0.70 -18.11
CA VAL A 360 -3.81 0.70 -17.66
C VAL A 360 -5.04 1.44 -18.18
N VAL A 361 -5.73 2.13 -17.27
CA VAL A 361 -7.00 2.80 -17.53
C VAL A 361 -6.89 4.29 -17.26
N ASP A 362 -7.33 5.11 -18.21
CA ASP A 362 -7.65 6.52 -17.98
C ASP A 362 -8.98 6.57 -17.22
N ILE A 363 -8.90 6.97 -15.94
CA ILE A 363 -10.02 7.01 -15.01
C ILE A 363 -10.66 8.40 -14.89
N ALA A 364 -10.28 9.36 -15.75
CA ALA A 364 -11.17 10.46 -16.09
C ALA A 364 -12.15 10.02 -17.20
N ALA A 365 -11.64 9.36 -18.26
CA ALA A 365 -12.42 8.97 -19.43
C ALA A 365 -13.16 7.63 -19.32
N GLY A 366 -12.74 6.72 -18.44
CA GLY A 366 -13.27 5.36 -18.32
C GLY A 366 -12.81 4.43 -19.43
N THR A 367 -11.58 4.61 -19.93
CA THR A 367 -11.07 3.91 -21.11
C THR A 367 -9.72 3.26 -20.89
N GLU A 368 -9.58 2.03 -21.36
CA GLU A 368 -8.29 1.34 -21.48
C GLU A 368 -7.33 2.12 -22.39
N VAL A 369 -6.13 2.41 -21.86
CA VAL A 369 -5.00 3.04 -22.57
C VAL A 369 -4.04 1.96 -23.09
N MET A 370 -3.89 0.87 -22.33
CA MET A 370 -3.00 -0.24 -22.59
C MET A 370 -3.57 -1.51 -21.96
N SER A 371 -3.36 -2.65 -22.62
CA SER A 371 -3.40 -3.97 -22.00
C SER A 371 -2.27 -4.84 -22.55
N MET A 372 -1.55 -5.52 -21.66
CA MET A 372 -0.36 -6.32 -21.96
C MET A 372 -0.34 -7.62 -21.15
N GLN A 373 0.01 -8.72 -21.82
CA GLN A 373 0.27 -9.98 -21.13
C GLN A 373 1.63 -9.92 -20.42
N ILE A 374 1.65 -10.26 -19.12
CA ILE A 374 2.90 -10.53 -18.39
C ILE A 374 3.39 -11.93 -18.79
N GLU A 375 4.67 -12.06 -19.14
CA GLU A 375 5.22 -13.33 -19.59
C GLU A 375 5.28 -14.35 -18.44
N SER A 376 4.90 -15.61 -18.69
CA SER A 376 4.82 -16.64 -17.65
C SER A 376 6.17 -17.13 -17.10
N GLU A 377 7.29 -16.55 -17.53
CA GLU A 377 8.58 -16.64 -16.82
C GLU A 377 8.62 -15.75 -15.56
N TRP A 378 7.75 -14.75 -15.46
CA TRP A 378 7.60 -13.80 -14.34
C TRP A 378 6.16 -13.83 -13.80
N PRO A 379 5.70 -14.95 -13.21
CA PRO A 379 4.33 -15.10 -12.73
C PRO A 379 4.00 -14.11 -11.60
N THR A 380 2.94 -13.35 -11.79
CA THR A 380 2.24 -12.54 -10.77
C THR A 380 1.38 -13.40 -9.84
N SER A 381 0.80 -12.77 -8.82
CA SER A 381 -0.16 -13.40 -7.91
C SER A 381 -1.20 -12.40 -7.39
N ALA A 382 -2.15 -12.85 -6.57
CA ALA A 382 -3.09 -11.98 -5.85
C ALA A 382 -2.40 -10.96 -4.92
N GLY A 383 -1.15 -11.19 -4.52
CA GLY A 383 -0.36 -10.21 -3.75
C GLY A 383 0.40 -9.19 -4.61
N SER A 384 0.43 -9.35 -5.94
CA SER A 384 1.17 -8.43 -6.82
C SER A 384 0.42 -7.10 -6.97
N VAL A 385 1.02 -6.02 -6.50
CA VAL A 385 0.52 -4.65 -6.69
C VAL A 385 1.31 -3.96 -7.82
N PRO A 386 0.64 -3.38 -8.84
CA PRO A 386 1.30 -2.52 -9.81
C PRO A 386 1.43 -1.09 -9.26
N ALA A 387 2.51 -0.39 -9.56
CA ALA A 387 2.72 1.02 -9.21
C ALA A 387 2.87 1.85 -10.50
N ILE A 388 2.27 3.05 -10.59
CA ILE A 388 2.23 3.84 -11.84
C ILE A 388 2.83 5.24 -11.65
N LEU A 389 3.81 5.62 -12.47
CA LEU A 389 4.44 6.94 -12.45
C LEU A 389 4.71 7.39 -13.88
N GLY A 390 4.13 8.52 -14.29
CA GLY A 390 4.32 9.09 -15.62
C GLY A 390 3.93 8.13 -16.76
N ASP A 391 4.85 7.84 -17.67
CA ASP A 391 4.67 6.84 -18.73
C ASP A 391 4.95 5.39 -18.28
N THR A 392 5.31 5.17 -17.02
CA THR A 392 5.83 3.89 -16.55
C THR A 392 4.89 3.20 -15.56
N VAL A 393 4.78 1.87 -15.69
CA VAL A 393 4.23 0.99 -14.64
C VAL A 393 5.32 0.03 -14.17
N ALA A 394 5.53 -0.04 -12.86
CA ALA A 394 6.36 -1.05 -12.21
C ALA A 394 5.46 -2.14 -11.60
N VAL A 395 5.89 -3.41 -11.64
CA VAL A 395 5.16 -4.54 -11.04
C VAL A 395 6.13 -5.47 -10.33
N GLY A 396 5.85 -5.73 -9.04
CA GLY A 396 6.50 -6.74 -8.24
C GLY A 396 5.85 -8.11 -8.42
N THR A 397 6.63 -9.13 -8.81
CA THR A 397 6.12 -10.50 -9.05
C THR A 397 6.60 -11.52 -8.01
N GLY A 398 7.26 -11.07 -6.94
CA GLY A 398 7.94 -11.93 -5.96
C GLY A 398 9.15 -12.73 -6.49
N VAL A 399 9.29 -12.86 -7.82
CA VAL A 399 10.45 -13.46 -8.49
C VAL A 399 11.23 -12.48 -9.37
N ALA A 400 10.66 -11.31 -9.65
CA ALA A 400 11.24 -10.23 -10.46
C ALA A 400 10.48 -8.90 -10.32
N GLY A 401 11.21 -7.78 -10.46
CA GLY A 401 10.62 -6.47 -10.74
C GLY A 401 10.55 -6.18 -12.23
N LEU A 402 9.36 -5.85 -12.72
CA LEU A 402 9.10 -5.59 -14.13
C LEU A 402 8.74 -4.13 -14.35
N GLY A 403 9.23 -3.52 -15.43
CA GLY A 403 8.84 -2.18 -15.85
C GLY A 403 8.20 -2.20 -17.23
N PHE A 404 7.16 -1.40 -17.44
CA PHE A 404 6.41 -1.29 -18.70
C PHE A 404 6.21 0.18 -19.08
N SER A 405 6.41 0.53 -20.36
CA SER A 405 6.12 1.88 -20.88
C SER A 405 4.77 1.92 -21.56
N ILE A 406 3.88 2.77 -21.03
CA ILE A 406 2.50 2.96 -21.47
C ILE A 406 2.46 3.42 -22.93
N SER A 407 3.25 4.42 -23.30
CA SER A 407 3.31 4.96 -24.66
C SER A 407 3.90 4.00 -25.69
N ARG A 408 4.87 3.16 -25.30
CA ARG A 408 5.53 2.21 -26.21
C ARG A 408 4.85 0.85 -26.30
N GLN A 409 4.02 0.51 -25.32
CA GLN A 409 3.36 -0.80 -25.20
C GLN A 409 4.36 -1.98 -25.19
N GLU A 410 5.45 -1.82 -24.44
CA GLU A 410 6.50 -2.82 -24.26
C GLU A 410 7.05 -2.85 -22.83
N MET A 411 7.62 -3.99 -22.44
CA MET A 411 8.41 -4.13 -21.22
C MET A 411 9.77 -3.44 -21.42
N ILE A 412 10.20 -2.63 -20.44
CA ILE A 412 11.33 -1.72 -20.57
C ILE A 412 12.50 -2.08 -19.64
N TRP A 413 12.21 -2.69 -18.49
CA TRP A 413 13.21 -3.36 -17.66
C TRP A 413 12.67 -4.66 -17.06
N ARG A 414 13.60 -5.51 -16.63
CA ARG A 414 13.43 -6.76 -15.88
C ARG A 414 14.77 -7.15 -15.26
N PRO A 415 14.82 -7.89 -14.14
CA PRO A 415 16.08 -8.28 -13.53
C PRO A 415 16.91 -9.19 -14.45
N PRO A 416 18.24 -9.21 -14.28
CA PRO A 416 19.09 -10.23 -14.88
C PRO A 416 18.64 -11.63 -14.46
N ALA A 417 18.64 -12.59 -15.40
CA ALA A 417 18.21 -13.98 -15.16
C ALA A 417 19.05 -14.77 -14.13
N ASN A 418 20.09 -14.15 -13.57
CA ASN A 418 20.98 -14.69 -12.55
C ASN A 418 21.17 -13.70 -11.38
N SER A 419 20.21 -12.81 -11.14
CA SER A 419 20.21 -11.93 -9.97
C SER A 419 19.78 -12.70 -8.73
N ASP A 420 20.63 -12.66 -7.71
CA ASP A 420 20.34 -13.25 -6.39
C ASP A 420 19.42 -12.33 -5.55
N CYS A 421 19.40 -11.02 -5.85
CA CYS A 421 18.42 -10.05 -5.35
C CYS A 421 17.42 -9.66 -6.43
N ARG A 422 16.13 -9.52 -6.08
CA ARG A 422 15.05 -9.10 -6.98
C ARG A 422 14.14 -8.12 -6.28
N GLU A 423 13.67 -7.11 -7.01
CA GLU A 423 12.56 -6.28 -6.56
C GLU A 423 11.30 -7.15 -6.42
N SER A 424 10.75 -7.24 -5.20
CA SER A 424 9.55 -8.02 -4.89
C SER A 424 8.28 -7.18 -4.99
N ASP A 425 8.38 -5.89 -4.64
CA ASP A 425 7.26 -4.96 -4.41
C ASP A 425 7.63 -3.54 -4.85
N TYR A 426 6.62 -2.74 -5.21
CA TYR A 426 6.76 -1.33 -5.61
C TYR A 426 5.60 -0.50 -5.05
N LEU A 427 5.91 0.77 -4.75
CA LEU A 427 4.94 1.83 -4.53
C LEU A 427 5.46 3.14 -5.14
N VAL A 428 4.63 4.19 -5.14
CA VAL A 428 5.04 5.55 -5.54
C VAL A 428 4.76 6.49 -4.39
N VAL A 429 5.77 7.27 -4.02
CA VAL A 429 5.62 8.47 -3.17
C VAL A 429 6.17 9.65 -3.96
N ASP A 430 5.45 10.78 -3.93
CA ASP A 430 5.74 11.96 -4.74
C ASP A 430 6.01 11.58 -6.21
N ASP A 431 7.15 11.98 -6.78
CA ASP A 431 7.58 11.72 -8.15
C ASP A 431 8.65 10.60 -8.25
N MET A 432 8.67 9.64 -7.31
CA MET A 432 9.62 8.51 -7.30
C MET A 432 8.95 7.13 -7.10
N PHE A 433 9.52 6.11 -7.74
CA PHE A 433 9.25 4.72 -7.38
C PHE A 433 10.05 4.37 -6.13
N VAL A 434 9.41 3.71 -5.16
CA VAL A 434 10.10 3.05 -4.04
C VAL A 434 9.86 1.56 -4.17
N SER A 435 10.92 0.77 -4.09
CA SER A 435 10.89 -0.68 -4.28
C SER A 435 11.58 -1.42 -3.15
N GLN A 436 11.03 -2.57 -2.76
CA GLN A 436 11.72 -3.53 -1.90
C GLN A 436 12.50 -4.53 -2.76
N LEU A 437 13.80 -4.66 -2.52
CA LEU A 437 14.63 -5.73 -3.04
C LEU A 437 14.76 -6.83 -1.99
N SER A 438 14.44 -8.06 -2.36
CA SER A 438 14.65 -9.27 -1.55
C SER A 438 15.80 -10.10 -2.12
N CYS A 439 16.78 -10.45 -1.28
CA CYS A 439 17.97 -11.23 -1.65
C CYS A 439 17.88 -12.67 -1.16
N GLY A 440 18.39 -13.61 -1.96
CA GLY A 440 18.40 -15.03 -1.65
C GLY A 440 17.08 -15.74 -2.01
N PHE A 441 16.75 -16.80 -1.27
CA PHE A 441 15.48 -17.50 -1.38
C PHE A 441 14.50 -16.98 -0.32
N ALA A 442 13.51 -16.19 -0.76
CA ALA A 442 12.54 -15.54 0.12
C ALA A 442 13.17 -14.64 1.20
N GLY A 443 14.15 -13.80 0.79
CA GLY A 443 14.75 -12.79 1.66
C GLY A 443 15.81 -13.31 2.64
N ASP A 444 16.20 -14.59 2.57
CA ASP A 444 17.13 -15.21 3.55
C ASP A 444 18.58 -14.67 3.50
N GLU A 445 18.92 -13.82 2.53
CA GLU A 445 20.18 -13.08 2.45
C GLU A 445 20.04 -11.57 2.75
N GLY A 446 18.85 -11.10 3.14
CA GLY A 446 18.54 -9.69 3.41
C GLY A 446 17.90 -8.99 2.22
N GLY A 447 18.11 -7.68 2.08
CA GLY A 447 17.47 -6.88 1.04
C GLY A 447 17.85 -5.41 1.07
N SER A 448 17.05 -4.59 0.37
CA SER A 448 17.12 -3.13 0.46
C SER A 448 15.76 -2.48 0.19
N ILE A 449 15.55 -1.27 0.70
CA ILE A 449 14.52 -0.35 0.21
C ILE A 449 15.24 0.69 -0.65
N ARG A 450 14.82 0.85 -1.90
CA ARG A 450 15.46 1.75 -2.88
C ARG A 450 14.45 2.67 -3.52
N ALA A 451 14.80 3.94 -3.69
CA ALA A 451 14.06 4.87 -4.52
C ALA A 451 14.73 5.08 -5.90
N THR A 452 13.91 5.17 -6.95
CA THR A 452 14.35 5.47 -8.32
C THR A 452 13.46 6.51 -8.99
N ASP A 453 13.97 7.15 -10.04
CA ASP A 453 13.14 7.96 -10.95
C ASP A 453 12.12 7.13 -11.75
N GLU A 454 11.26 7.82 -12.51
CA GLU A 454 10.25 7.25 -13.44
C GLU A 454 10.82 6.19 -14.41
N SER A 455 12.11 6.26 -14.75
CA SER A 455 12.75 5.35 -15.70
C SER A 455 13.27 4.06 -15.07
N GLY A 456 13.38 4.02 -13.74
CA GLY A 456 14.02 2.92 -13.00
C GLY A 456 15.56 2.88 -13.14
N ASP A 457 16.14 3.67 -14.05
CA ASP A 457 17.59 3.67 -14.34
C ASP A 457 18.39 4.59 -13.37
N THR A 458 17.76 5.60 -12.77
CA THR A 458 18.43 6.49 -11.79
C THR A 458 18.01 6.16 -10.37
N GLU A 459 18.94 5.62 -9.60
CA GLU A 459 18.84 5.50 -8.14
C GLU A 459 18.92 6.88 -7.47
N LEU A 460 17.97 7.16 -6.57
CA LEU A 460 17.90 8.40 -5.79
C LEU A 460 18.53 8.20 -4.41
N TRP A 461 18.19 7.07 -3.76
CA TRP A 461 18.77 6.58 -2.50
C TRP A 461 18.49 5.07 -2.36
N GLU A 462 19.28 4.39 -1.52
CA GLU A 462 19.09 3.00 -1.14
C GLU A 462 19.43 2.82 0.35
N TRP A 463 18.55 2.16 1.11
CA TRP A 463 18.86 1.62 2.44
C TRP A 463 18.95 0.10 2.35
N ALA A 464 20.14 -0.46 2.58
CA ALA A 464 20.38 -1.90 2.55
C ALA A 464 20.36 -2.53 3.95
N TYR A 465 19.74 -3.71 4.07
CA TYR A 465 19.62 -4.45 5.33
C TYR A 465 20.04 -5.92 5.19
N GLY A 466 20.65 -6.45 6.25
CA GLY A 466 21.02 -7.87 6.34
C GLY A 466 19.85 -8.77 6.74
N PRO A 467 20.01 -10.10 6.68
CA PRO A 467 18.97 -11.07 7.10
C PRO A 467 18.79 -11.17 8.62
N THR A 468 19.51 -10.35 9.39
CA THR A 468 19.42 -10.32 10.86
C THR A 468 19.54 -8.91 11.43
N TYR A 469 18.77 -8.64 12.48
CA TYR A 469 18.80 -7.42 13.29
C TYR A 469 18.88 -7.83 14.77
N GLU A 470 19.73 -7.14 15.54
CA GLU A 470 20.18 -7.53 16.89
C GLU A 470 20.68 -8.99 17.08
N GLY A 471 20.85 -9.76 16.00
CA GLY A 471 21.27 -11.15 16.01
C GLY A 471 20.15 -12.17 15.84
N GLU A 472 18.90 -11.72 15.66
CA GLU A 472 17.73 -12.54 15.32
C GLU A 472 17.33 -12.33 13.85
N PRO A 473 16.56 -13.25 13.22
CA PRO A 473 16.15 -13.11 11.82
C PRO A 473 15.33 -11.83 11.59
N PHE A 474 15.50 -11.21 10.42
CA PHE A 474 14.94 -9.89 10.11
C PHE A 474 14.29 -9.84 8.73
N GLU A 475 13.10 -9.26 8.65
CA GLU A 475 12.36 -8.99 7.42
C GLU A 475 11.71 -7.59 7.50
N VAL A 476 11.90 -6.77 6.46
CA VAL A 476 11.15 -5.51 6.28
C VAL A 476 9.82 -5.84 5.60
N GLN A 477 8.72 -5.25 6.05
CA GLN A 477 7.37 -5.62 5.61
C GLN A 477 6.66 -4.52 4.81
N SER A 478 6.81 -3.25 5.19
CA SER A 478 6.14 -2.11 4.56
C SER A 478 6.92 -0.81 4.77
N VAL A 479 6.67 0.20 3.92
CA VAL A 479 7.18 1.57 4.08
C VAL A 479 6.03 2.48 4.55
N VAL A 480 6.20 3.11 5.72
CA VAL A 480 5.22 4.01 6.35
C VAL A 480 5.43 5.45 5.89
N SER A 481 6.68 5.90 5.81
CA SER A 481 7.10 7.19 5.25
C SER A 481 8.45 7.05 4.56
N VAL A 482 8.78 8.00 3.69
CA VAL A 482 10.05 8.08 2.93
C VAL A 482 10.91 9.29 3.33
N ASP A 483 10.34 10.27 4.03
CA ASP A 483 11.05 11.43 4.57
C ASP A 483 10.46 11.77 5.96
N PRO A 484 11.13 11.39 7.07
CA PRO A 484 12.22 10.41 7.13
C PRO A 484 11.73 9.00 6.70
N LEU A 485 12.66 8.13 6.27
CA LEU A 485 12.32 6.75 5.96
C LEU A 485 11.93 5.99 7.23
N VAL A 486 10.65 5.60 7.30
CA VAL A 486 10.08 4.81 8.40
C VAL A 486 9.51 3.52 7.83
N VAL A 487 9.93 2.37 8.38
CA VAL A 487 9.52 1.04 7.91
C VAL A 487 8.90 0.21 9.01
N THR A 488 7.96 -0.68 8.64
CA THR A 488 7.58 -1.81 9.49
C THR A 488 8.50 -2.99 9.21
N ALA A 489 8.83 -3.76 10.24
CA ALA A 489 9.65 -4.95 10.12
C ALA A 489 9.25 -6.01 11.14
N ALA A 490 9.74 -7.24 10.96
CA ALA A 490 9.67 -8.31 11.93
C ALA A 490 11.07 -8.79 12.33
N VAL A 491 11.24 -9.04 13.64
CA VAL A 491 12.49 -9.53 14.27
C VAL A 491 12.16 -10.79 15.06
N GLY A 492 12.65 -11.95 14.61
CA GLY A 492 12.42 -13.25 15.27
C GLY A 492 12.19 -14.40 14.28
N GLU A 493 12.00 -15.63 14.77
CA GLU A 493 11.78 -16.82 13.92
C GLU A 493 10.37 -16.91 13.27
N ASP A 494 9.42 -16.08 13.73
CA ASP A 494 8.03 -16.05 13.25
C ASP A 494 7.65 -14.61 12.88
N TYR A 495 7.79 -14.24 11.61
CA TYR A 495 7.48 -12.89 11.13
C TYR A 495 5.99 -12.51 11.21
N THR A 496 5.12 -13.45 11.60
CA THR A 496 3.68 -13.20 11.81
C THR A 496 3.30 -12.99 13.28
N ALA A 497 4.23 -13.19 14.21
CA ALA A 497 3.99 -13.00 15.64
C ALA A 497 3.92 -11.51 16.02
N ALA A 498 2.92 -11.15 16.80
CA ALA A 498 2.61 -9.76 17.15
C ALA A 498 3.75 -9.07 17.94
N ASP A 499 4.46 -9.83 18.78
CA ASP A 499 5.61 -9.40 19.60
C ASP A 499 6.95 -9.33 18.83
N HIS A 500 7.00 -9.83 17.59
CA HIS A 500 8.15 -9.71 16.70
C HIS A 500 8.10 -8.46 15.82
N ALA A 501 6.95 -7.78 15.69
CA ALA A 501 6.83 -6.59 14.87
C ALA A 501 7.57 -5.37 15.46
N ARG A 502 8.13 -4.55 14.58
CA ARG A 502 8.89 -3.32 14.88
C ARG A 502 8.48 -2.20 13.94
N VAL A 503 8.70 -0.96 14.39
CA VAL A 503 8.71 0.23 13.53
C VAL A 503 10.08 0.88 13.70
N LEU A 504 10.79 1.04 12.59
CA LEU A 504 12.18 1.49 12.54
C LEU A 504 12.27 2.78 11.74
N VAL A 505 13.05 3.73 12.24
CA VAL A 505 13.42 4.98 11.56
C VAL A 505 14.85 4.81 11.05
N ILE A 506 15.05 5.03 9.77
CA ILE A 506 16.36 4.98 9.12
C ILE A 506 16.99 6.39 9.17
N ASP A 507 18.31 6.47 9.20
CA ASP A 507 19.02 7.76 9.19
C ASP A 507 18.89 8.51 7.84
N GLU A 508 19.14 9.83 7.88
CA GLU A 508 19.03 10.71 6.71
C GLU A 508 19.94 10.26 5.54
N ASP A 509 21.10 9.67 5.85
CA ASP A 509 22.07 9.15 4.88
C ASP A 509 21.71 7.73 4.34
N HIS A 510 20.66 7.09 4.88
CA HIS A 510 20.16 5.76 4.50
C HIS A 510 21.18 4.61 4.73
N GLU A 511 22.08 4.75 5.71
CA GLU A 511 23.13 3.77 6.03
C GLU A 511 22.74 2.82 7.19
N GLU A 512 21.99 3.29 8.22
CA GLU A 512 21.65 2.47 9.40
C GLU A 512 20.29 2.81 10.06
N VAL A 513 19.82 1.88 10.90
CA VAL A 513 18.64 2.12 11.76
C VAL A 513 19.03 3.12 12.84
N ALA A 514 18.49 4.34 12.76
CA ALA A 514 18.73 5.41 13.72
C ALA A 514 17.97 5.20 15.04
N VAL A 515 16.69 4.81 14.94
CA VAL A 515 15.76 4.69 16.06
C VAL A 515 14.80 3.53 15.85
N GLU A 516 14.57 2.75 16.89
CA GLU A 516 13.45 1.80 17.00
C GLU A 516 12.39 2.42 17.90
N LEU A 517 11.13 2.45 17.45
CA LEU A 517 10.02 2.96 18.26
C LEU A 517 9.66 1.95 19.37
N ASP A 518 9.16 2.43 20.52
CA ASP A 518 8.52 1.62 21.58
C ASP A 518 7.14 1.11 21.14
N TYR A 519 7.10 0.53 19.95
CA TYR A 519 5.94 -0.01 19.29
C TYR A 519 5.70 -1.46 19.72
N ASP A 520 4.44 -1.81 19.92
CA ASP A 520 3.99 -3.13 20.35
C ASP A 520 2.53 -3.28 19.88
N GLN A 521 2.20 -4.41 19.24
CA GLN A 521 0.88 -4.62 18.64
C GLN A 521 -0.27 -4.78 19.65
N ASP A 522 0.01 -5.16 20.90
CA ASP A 522 -1.00 -5.21 21.96
C ASP A 522 -1.31 -3.80 22.51
N ARG A 523 -0.37 -2.85 22.39
CA ARG A 523 -0.55 -1.44 22.79
C ARG A 523 -1.00 -0.50 21.68
N TYR A 524 -0.59 -0.74 20.43
CA TYR A 524 -0.78 0.19 19.31
C TYR A 524 -1.26 -0.55 18.05
N MET A 525 -2.16 0.09 17.29
CA MET A 525 -2.64 -0.48 16.03
C MET A 525 -1.52 -0.45 14.98
N ARG A 526 -1.52 -1.42 14.05
CA ARG A 526 -0.51 -1.48 12.98
C ARG A 526 -0.69 -0.33 11.99
N PRO A 527 0.38 0.40 11.61
CA PRO A 527 0.30 1.43 10.57
C PRO A 527 -0.14 0.86 9.21
N CYS A 528 0.24 -0.39 8.92
CA CYS A 528 0.06 -1.02 7.62
C CYS A 528 -0.76 -2.31 7.66
N GLU A 529 -1.38 -2.63 6.52
CA GLU A 529 -2.01 -3.93 6.28
C GLU A 529 -0.97 -5.07 6.32
N THR A 530 -1.36 -6.24 6.84
CA THR A 530 -0.49 -7.43 6.83
C THR A 530 -0.11 -7.81 5.40
N ASN A 531 1.18 -8.07 5.16
CA ASN A 531 1.70 -8.51 3.86
C ASN A 531 1.39 -7.55 2.70
N SER A 532 1.23 -6.24 2.98
CA SER A 532 1.16 -5.19 1.97
C SER A 532 2.35 -4.26 2.15
N PHE A 533 3.03 -3.96 1.05
CA PHE A 533 4.14 -3.02 1.01
C PHE A 533 3.66 -1.55 1.02
N ASP A 534 2.48 -1.29 0.45
CA ASP A 534 1.98 0.03 0.05
C ASP A 534 0.76 0.55 0.85
N ASN A 535 0.06 -0.30 1.60
CA ASN A 535 -1.17 0.07 2.31
C ASN A 535 -0.92 0.44 3.79
N CYS A 536 -0.36 1.63 4.03
CA CYS A 536 0.03 2.14 5.36
C CYS A 536 -0.81 3.31 5.90
N TRP A 537 -2.07 3.46 5.47
CA TRP A 537 -2.87 4.67 5.71
C TRP A 537 -3.10 5.06 7.19
N LEU A 538 -2.98 4.11 8.12
CA LEU A 538 -3.20 4.34 9.56
C LEU A 538 -1.95 4.89 10.27
N GLY A 539 -0.78 4.82 9.63
CA GLY A 539 0.44 5.48 10.08
C GLY A 539 0.61 6.83 9.39
N VAL A 540 0.36 7.92 10.11
CA VAL A 540 0.56 9.27 9.57
C VAL A 540 1.87 9.83 10.08
N GLU A 541 2.82 10.15 9.20
CA GLU A 541 3.98 10.98 9.55
C GLU A 541 3.58 12.46 9.46
N HIS A 542 4.05 13.28 10.41
CA HIS A 542 4.14 14.73 10.22
C HIS A 542 5.16 15.39 11.16
N GLU A 543 6.10 16.16 10.59
CA GLU A 543 7.05 17.03 11.32
C GLU A 543 7.89 16.28 12.36
N GLY A 544 8.34 15.06 12.02
CA GLY A 544 9.19 14.24 12.88
C GLY A 544 8.43 13.41 13.92
N PHE A 545 7.12 13.25 13.74
CA PHE A 545 6.26 12.39 14.57
C PHE A 545 5.51 11.38 13.70
N LEU A 546 5.39 10.14 14.20
CA LEU A 546 4.44 9.16 13.67
C LEU A 546 3.22 9.09 14.60
N TYR A 547 2.03 9.32 14.04
CA TYR A 547 0.76 9.27 14.74
C TYR A 547 0.09 7.91 14.53
N LEU A 548 -0.16 7.19 15.62
CA LEU A 548 -0.82 5.87 15.60
C LEU A 548 -1.97 5.83 16.61
N PRO A 549 -3.05 5.08 16.35
CA PRO A 549 -4.04 4.81 17.39
C PRO A 549 -3.51 3.80 18.42
N SER A 550 -3.78 4.04 19.70
CA SER A 550 -3.65 2.99 20.72
C SER A 550 -4.65 1.85 20.45
N ASN A 551 -4.21 0.61 20.69
CA ASN A 551 -5.00 -0.59 20.46
C ASN A 551 -5.85 -0.91 21.70
N VAL A 552 -7.07 -0.39 21.73
CA VAL A 552 -8.04 -0.69 22.79
C VAL A 552 -9.28 -1.33 22.17
N PRO A 553 -9.29 -2.67 21.93
CA PRO A 553 -10.39 -3.36 21.27
C PRO A 553 -11.72 -3.14 22.00
N TYR A 554 -12.71 -2.61 21.27
CA TYR A 554 -14.05 -2.26 21.77
C TYR A 554 -14.10 -1.21 22.90
N GLY A 555 -13.01 -0.48 23.15
CA GLY A 555 -12.94 0.57 24.16
C GLY A 555 -12.81 1.98 23.56
N ASP A 556 -12.46 2.93 24.42
CA ASP A 556 -12.00 4.26 23.99
C ASP A 556 -10.49 4.19 23.74
N ASN A 557 -10.00 4.73 22.62
CA ASN A 557 -8.57 4.87 22.34
C ASN A 557 -8.17 6.35 22.17
N ALA A 558 -6.89 6.57 21.88
CA ALA A 558 -6.30 7.87 21.59
C ALA A 558 -5.37 7.78 20.38
N VAL A 559 -5.10 8.93 19.75
CA VAL A 559 -4.00 9.09 18.80
C VAL A 559 -2.74 9.41 19.59
N GLU A 560 -1.70 8.61 19.42
CA GLU A 560 -0.43 8.65 20.13
C GLU A 560 0.65 9.19 19.20
N ALA A 561 1.38 10.22 19.63
CA ALA A 561 2.44 10.85 18.85
C ALA A 561 3.81 10.29 19.24
N PHE A 562 4.40 9.45 18.40
CA PHE A 562 5.74 8.92 18.57
C PHE A 562 6.78 9.90 18.03
N ASP A 563 7.67 10.40 18.90
CA ASP A 563 8.81 11.23 18.52
C ASP A 563 9.85 10.36 17.81
N LEU A 564 10.03 10.57 16.50
CA LEU A 564 10.91 9.75 15.65
C LEU A 564 12.39 9.89 16.01
N SER A 565 12.78 10.93 16.77
CA SER A 565 14.16 11.13 17.23
C SER A 565 14.48 10.41 18.54
N THR A 566 13.47 9.98 19.30
CA THR A 566 13.63 9.27 20.58
C THR A 566 13.03 7.87 20.61
N GLY A 567 12.13 7.57 19.68
CA GLY A 567 11.39 6.31 19.62
C GLY A 567 10.24 6.22 20.62
N GLN A 568 9.96 7.26 21.41
CA GLN A 568 8.99 7.20 22.50
C GLN A 568 7.67 7.91 22.13
N PRO A 569 6.50 7.40 22.57
CA PRO A 569 5.27 8.18 22.56
C PRO A 569 5.43 9.37 23.53
N LEU A 570 5.22 10.58 23.02
CA LEU A 570 5.44 11.83 23.77
C LEU A 570 4.14 12.35 24.41
N TRP A 571 3.03 12.24 23.69
CA TRP A 571 1.69 12.68 24.11
C TRP A 571 0.59 11.89 23.39
N GLU A 572 -0.59 11.83 24.03
CA GLU A 572 -1.80 11.17 23.52
C GLU A 572 -2.96 12.17 23.38
N VAL A 573 -3.82 11.99 22.39
CA VAL A 573 -5.01 12.81 22.17
C VAL A 573 -6.25 11.90 22.01
N PRO A 574 -7.17 11.89 23.00
CA PRO A 574 -8.34 11.00 22.98
C PRO A 574 -9.46 11.50 22.06
N ALA A 575 -10.35 10.59 21.67
CA ALA A 575 -11.58 10.90 20.94
C ALA A 575 -12.48 11.92 21.69
N ILE A 576 -13.17 12.80 20.96
CA ILE A 576 -14.05 13.82 21.55
C ILE A 576 -15.30 13.14 22.14
N ASN A 577 -15.41 13.14 23.47
CA ASN A 577 -16.42 12.40 24.24
C ASN A 577 -16.25 10.85 24.22
N GLY A 578 -15.07 10.33 23.87
CA GLY A 578 -14.79 8.88 23.83
C GLY A 578 -15.15 8.22 22.49
N GLY A 579 -14.93 6.90 22.41
CA GLY A 579 -14.98 6.11 21.18
C GLY A 579 -13.60 5.84 20.56
N GLN A 580 -13.62 5.29 19.34
CA GLN A 580 -12.42 5.03 18.54
C GLN A 580 -12.08 6.25 17.68
N ILE A 581 -10.81 6.63 17.62
CA ILE A 581 -10.23 7.67 16.77
C ILE A 581 -9.06 7.09 15.97
N LEU A 582 -9.03 7.36 14.66
CA LEU A 582 -8.10 6.80 13.68
C LEU A 582 -7.47 7.94 12.85
N PRO A 583 -6.15 8.19 12.92
CA PRO A 583 -5.50 9.16 12.03
C PRO A 583 -5.49 8.62 10.59
N PHE A 584 -5.60 9.52 9.60
CA PHE A 584 -5.65 9.11 8.18
C PHE A 584 -4.99 10.09 7.20
N GLY A 585 -4.46 11.22 7.66
CA GLY A 585 -3.70 12.14 6.83
C GLY A 585 -3.35 13.46 7.50
N VAL A 586 -2.79 14.39 6.74
CA VAL A 586 -2.39 15.73 7.19
C VAL A 586 -3.05 16.79 6.31
N GLN A 587 -3.58 17.85 6.90
CA GLN A 587 -4.00 19.04 6.16
C GLN A 587 -3.75 20.30 7.00
N ASP A 588 -3.24 21.37 6.36
CA ASP A 588 -2.99 22.68 6.99
C ASP A 588 -2.09 22.63 8.25
N GLY A 589 -1.16 21.66 8.30
CA GLY A 589 -0.29 21.41 9.45
C GLY A 589 -0.98 20.72 10.64
N GLN A 590 -2.17 20.16 10.41
CA GLN A 590 -2.95 19.42 11.40
C GLN A 590 -3.12 17.96 10.98
N ILE A 591 -3.12 17.05 11.96
CA ILE A 591 -3.40 15.64 11.71
C ILE A 591 -4.91 15.46 11.59
N LEU A 592 -5.37 14.96 10.45
CA LEU A 592 -6.75 14.54 10.27
C LEU A 592 -6.96 13.16 10.85
N ALA A 593 -7.97 13.06 11.71
CA ALA A 593 -8.40 11.80 12.27
C ALA A 593 -9.93 11.65 12.17
N TYR A 594 -10.36 10.41 12.07
CA TYR A 594 -11.76 10.03 12.00
C TYR A 594 -12.16 9.35 13.31
N GLN A 595 -13.15 9.92 13.98
CA GLN A 595 -13.79 9.33 15.13
C GLN A 595 -14.99 8.49 14.66
N VAL A 596 -14.94 7.19 14.93
CA VAL A 596 -15.92 6.20 14.47
C VAL A 596 -17.26 6.39 15.22
N ALA A 597 -18.39 6.35 14.52
CA ALA A 597 -19.70 6.26 15.16
C ALA A 597 -19.77 5.16 16.22
N SER A 598 -20.48 5.45 17.30
CA SER A 598 -20.84 4.49 18.32
C SER A 598 -22.35 4.22 18.33
N THR A 599 -22.85 3.51 19.34
CA THR A 599 -24.30 3.37 19.56
C THR A 599 -24.99 4.67 19.96
N GLU A 600 -24.23 5.66 20.45
CA GLU A 600 -24.75 6.93 21.00
C GLU A 600 -24.24 8.18 20.26
N LEU A 601 -23.06 8.12 19.66
CA LEU A 601 -22.39 9.21 18.95
C LEU A 601 -22.37 8.96 17.43
N GLU A 602 -22.65 10.01 16.66
CA GLU A 602 -22.34 10.15 15.24
C GLU A 602 -20.83 10.16 15.00
N GLY A 603 -20.38 9.72 13.82
CA GLY A 603 -19.00 9.88 13.42
C GLY A 603 -18.59 11.33 13.24
N MET A 604 -17.28 11.55 13.25
CA MET A 604 -16.73 12.89 13.15
C MET A 604 -15.36 12.88 12.48
N VAL A 605 -15.13 13.78 11.52
CA VAL A 605 -13.76 14.18 11.16
C VAL A 605 -13.31 15.21 12.18
N VAL A 606 -12.13 14.99 12.76
CA VAL A 606 -11.48 15.90 13.70
C VAL A 606 -10.09 16.26 13.18
N ALA A 607 -9.54 17.38 13.66
CA ALA A 607 -8.17 17.77 13.43
C ALA A 607 -7.45 17.90 14.77
N ILE A 608 -6.25 17.34 14.84
CA ILE A 608 -5.33 17.44 15.98
C ILE A 608 -4.26 18.47 15.60
N ASP A 609 -4.00 19.44 16.47
CA ASP A 609 -2.92 20.41 16.30
C ASP A 609 -1.67 19.94 17.07
N PRO A 610 -0.58 19.52 16.39
CA PRO A 610 0.65 19.08 17.06
C PRO A 610 1.32 20.14 17.94
N ALA A 611 1.06 21.43 17.70
CA ALA A 611 1.67 22.52 18.46
C ALA A 611 0.91 22.86 19.76
N THR A 612 -0.34 22.40 19.90
CA THR A 612 -1.16 22.61 21.11
C THR A 612 -1.59 21.32 21.80
N GLU A 613 -1.40 20.16 21.16
CA GLU A 613 -1.87 18.85 21.66
C GLU A 613 -3.41 18.80 21.82
N GLU A 614 -4.14 19.68 21.12
CA GLU A 614 -5.60 19.79 21.18
C GLU A 614 -6.29 19.20 19.94
N VAL A 615 -7.36 18.42 20.16
CA VAL A 615 -8.28 17.96 19.11
C VAL A 615 -9.48 18.90 18.98
N ARG A 616 -9.87 19.20 17.74
CA ARG A 616 -11.06 20.01 17.42
C ARG A 616 -11.94 19.34 16.36
N PRO A 617 -13.28 19.49 16.46
CA PRO A 617 -14.20 18.97 15.46
C PRO A 617 -14.06 19.72 14.12
N ILE A 618 -14.03 18.98 13.01
CA ILE A 618 -14.03 19.50 11.63
C ILE A 618 -15.41 19.29 10.99
N MET A 619 -15.89 18.04 10.97
CA MET A 619 -17.17 17.67 10.36
C MET A 619 -17.88 16.64 11.24
N ALA A 620 -19.08 16.95 11.71
CA ALA A 620 -19.98 15.97 12.33
C ALA A 620 -20.86 15.31 11.25
N LEU A 621 -20.96 13.98 11.27
CA LEU A 621 -21.69 13.21 10.25
C LEU A 621 -23.19 13.08 10.55
N ASP A 622 -23.94 12.59 9.56
CA ASP A 622 -25.38 12.43 9.68
C ASP A 622 -25.75 11.31 10.66
N ARG A 623 -26.23 11.70 11.84
CA ARG A 623 -26.72 10.77 12.87
C ARG A 623 -27.79 9.79 12.36
N ALA A 624 -28.49 10.07 11.25
CA ALA A 624 -29.43 9.13 10.63
C ALA A 624 -28.74 7.95 9.92
N ALA A 625 -27.50 8.13 9.43
CA ALA A 625 -26.68 7.12 8.76
C ALA A 625 -25.75 6.34 9.71
N ARG A 626 -25.73 6.72 10.99
CA ARG A 626 -24.90 6.13 12.06
C ARG A 626 -24.88 4.58 12.10
N PRO A 627 -25.97 3.82 11.84
CA PRO A 627 -25.90 2.35 11.78
C PRO A 627 -25.00 1.84 10.66
N GLN A 628 -25.15 2.38 9.44
CA GLN A 628 -24.34 2.01 8.28
C GLN A 628 -22.90 2.48 8.42
N GLU A 629 -22.71 3.67 8.97
CA GLU A 629 -21.41 4.26 9.28
C GLU A 629 -20.62 3.40 10.27
N HIS A 630 -21.26 3.00 11.37
CA HIS A 630 -20.68 2.09 12.35
C HIS A 630 -20.39 0.72 11.73
N ALA A 631 -21.35 0.14 10.98
CA ALA A 631 -21.16 -1.17 10.36
C ALA A 631 -20.01 -1.22 9.33
N LEU A 632 -19.78 -0.12 8.60
CA LEU A 632 -18.65 0.00 7.66
C LEU A 632 -17.31 0.14 8.40
N MET A 633 -17.26 0.97 9.45
CA MET A 633 -16.02 1.34 10.14
C MET A 633 -15.70 0.50 11.39
N SER A 634 -16.56 -0.45 11.77
CA SER A 634 -16.33 -1.42 12.85
C SER A 634 -15.95 -2.81 12.32
N GLY A 635 -15.29 -2.87 11.16
CA GLY A 635 -14.81 -4.11 10.55
C GLY A 635 -13.81 -4.85 11.45
N LEU A 636 -13.57 -6.14 11.16
CA LEU A 636 -12.61 -6.94 11.93
C LEU A 636 -11.16 -6.47 11.71
N PHE A 637 -10.85 -6.03 10.49
CA PHE A 637 -9.56 -5.44 10.15
C PHE A 637 -9.79 -3.99 9.71
N VAL A 638 -9.07 -3.07 10.36
CA VAL A 638 -9.15 -1.63 10.09
C VAL A 638 -8.73 -1.30 8.64
N HIS A 639 -7.76 -2.05 8.10
CA HIS A 639 -7.21 -1.81 6.76
C HIS A 639 -8.12 -2.22 5.60
N ASP A 640 -9.22 -2.94 5.89
CA ASP A 640 -10.28 -3.17 4.92
C ASP A 640 -11.05 -1.87 4.63
N GLN A 641 -10.99 -0.87 5.51
CA GLN A 641 -11.55 0.45 5.27
C GLN A 641 -10.52 1.40 4.66
N HIS A 642 -10.99 2.41 3.94
CA HIS A 642 -10.18 3.53 3.47
C HIS A 642 -10.98 4.83 3.57
N ILE A 643 -10.33 5.84 4.15
CA ILE A 643 -10.91 7.14 4.48
C ILE A 643 -10.31 8.15 3.53
N ILE A 644 -11.16 8.82 2.75
CA ILE A 644 -10.71 9.83 1.78
C ILE A 644 -11.39 11.17 2.08
N TRP A 645 -10.60 12.23 2.19
CA TRP A 645 -11.06 13.59 2.46
C TRP A 645 -10.64 14.53 1.33
N ARG A 646 -11.58 15.32 0.82
CA ARG A 646 -11.31 16.40 -0.15
C ARG A 646 -12.41 17.45 -0.07
N ASP A 647 -12.05 18.73 0.00
CA ASP A 647 -12.98 19.87 -0.17
C ASP A 647 -14.26 19.79 0.68
N ASN A 648 -14.12 19.45 1.97
CA ASN A 648 -15.24 19.21 2.89
C ASN A 648 -16.21 18.11 2.44
N THR A 649 -15.70 17.13 1.70
CA THR A 649 -16.36 15.86 1.37
C THR A 649 -15.58 14.72 2.00
N LEU A 650 -16.25 13.91 2.80
CA LEU A 650 -15.70 12.67 3.35
C LEU A 650 -16.26 11.49 2.57
N VAL A 651 -15.38 10.60 2.12
CA VAL A 651 -15.72 9.28 1.57
C VAL A 651 -15.19 8.22 2.52
N LEU A 652 -16.09 7.37 3.02
CA LEU A 652 -15.73 6.14 3.71
C LEU A 652 -15.99 4.99 2.73
N ALA A 653 -14.94 4.26 2.37
CA ALA A 653 -15.03 3.14 1.44
C ALA A 653 -14.60 1.84 2.11
N ASN A 654 -15.41 0.79 1.99
CA ASN A 654 -14.99 -0.56 2.34
C ASN A 654 -14.31 -1.21 1.12
N ARG A 655 -13.22 -1.94 1.36
CA ARG A 655 -12.36 -2.61 0.37
C ARG A 655 -12.44 -4.13 0.45
N SER A 656 -13.02 -4.70 1.51
CA SER A 656 -13.20 -6.14 1.67
C SER A 656 -14.58 -6.44 2.27
N PHE A 657 -15.28 -7.42 1.70
CA PHE A 657 -16.65 -7.78 2.10
C PHE A 657 -16.71 -9.26 2.46
N TYR A 658 -17.40 -9.59 3.55
CA TYR A 658 -17.47 -10.95 4.08
C TYR A 658 -18.87 -11.56 3.94
N SER A 659 -18.96 -12.88 3.78
CA SER A 659 -20.23 -13.63 3.79
C SER A 659 -20.99 -13.52 5.13
N SER A 660 -20.31 -13.05 6.18
CA SER A 660 -20.87 -12.77 7.51
C SER A 660 -21.36 -11.33 7.71
N ASP A 661 -21.20 -10.45 6.72
CA ASP A 661 -21.55 -9.03 6.85
C ASP A 661 -23.05 -8.81 7.05
N GLY A 662 -23.39 -7.79 7.83
CA GLY A 662 -24.77 -7.41 8.12
C GLY A 662 -25.40 -6.56 7.01
N GLU A 663 -26.73 -6.53 6.95
CA GLU A 663 -27.51 -5.72 5.98
C GLU A 663 -27.22 -4.20 6.03
N ASP A 664 -26.61 -3.72 7.13
CA ASP A 664 -26.20 -2.32 7.31
C ASP A 664 -24.81 -2.01 6.71
N VAL A 665 -23.98 -3.01 6.38
CA VAL A 665 -22.67 -2.78 5.75
C VAL A 665 -22.84 -2.12 4.38
N ARG A 666 -21.93 -1.21 4.04
CA ARG A 666 -21.92 -0.47 2.77
C ARG A 666 -20.58 -0.59 2.09
N SER A 667 -20.60 -0.46 0.76
CA SER A 667 -19.40 -0.35 -0.05
C SER A 667 -18.83 1.06 0.00
N VAL A 668 -19.70 2.07 -0.01
CA VAL A 668 -19.33 3.49 0.07
C VAL A 668 -20.38 4.26 0.90
N LEU A 669 -19.92 5.20 1.72
CA LEU A 669 -20.71 6.29 2.29
C LEU A 669 -20.04 7.63 1.94
N VAL A 670 -20.79 8.58 1.41
CA VAL A 670 -20.27 9.93 1.08
C VAL A 670 -21.03 11.01 1.84
N TYR A 671 -20.29 11.86 2.56
CA TYR A 671 -20.84 12.91 3.41
C TYR A 671 -20.41 14.31 2.95
N ARG A 672 -21.37 15.25 2.89
CA ARG A 672 -21.22 16.64 2.42
C ARG A 672 -22.17 17.60 3.14
#